data_AF-A0AAN6NRT4-F1
#
_entry.id   AF-A0AAN6NRT4-F1
#
_cell.length_a   1.000
_cell.length_b   1.000
_cell.length_c   1.000
_cell.angle_alpha   90.00
_cell.angle_beta   90.00
_cell.angle_gamma   90.00
#
_symmetry.space_group_name_H-M   'P 1'
#
loop_
_entity.id
_entity.type
_entity.pdbx_description
1 polymer ?
#
loop_
_entity_poly.entity_id
_entity_poly.type
_entity_poly.pdbx_seq_one_letter_code
_entity_poly.pdbx_strand_id
1 'polypeptide(L)'
;MEPPVLSFYGTEPVPLPSRFAQIKRSLVAGHEKELEASWARLIAALRDEVDNIASRGSSITPSIDFTEISNPSKKADFARDLKRYGLGVIRGVVPHADAQKAIDETVKYLETKHDFKAPTPQDPTCFDFFWSPAQVRTRAHPKVLQAQRFAMSLWDNDADDRMATRFPIAYADRLRIHGANIGGVGPDAAEKKASEDPAAAEAHKAAMELLGDFASSTVIAQVDNGSLERWESDGYGRGGTYDAVFKGEWEKYDPWDPTYRVTATPDLYNGYGACSIFRMYQGIVALSSIDPGMVRLLPSPKLATAYFLLRPFFSPKNPPPERREGPEWDAFLDVSNWALDAEQSTIIHGAVPGHAQRLTELWHPHLHLRRTLTTLPTLQTGDYIIWHPDLAYHITSNPNTMASRAPTPPPPGENDDGDDDEAPINKPVSILVYVPAAPLTQTNALYLARQRKTFQRGHPGPDFDSTGSGLGSEASHSGRPGETEIAEVGGPAGLQAMGLAPFDIAPTPTSNSSNDGEVEDEDVEMEGTATGSTNKASATAESSTTETIGGVSNIPVSRAEAEVARMANIILFPDRYDFYMGTRRSSTATKRKRSSDVKDEEKEKGKRKETSPSLPARASNKVVTVPVQVKQEQEKRADEEMARRPSQQGQQEKERKASRA
;
A
#
# COMPACT_ATOMS: atom_id res chain seq x y z
N MET A 1 -3.68 21.83 -26.42
CA MET A 1 -3.37 21.08 -25.19
C MET A 1 -2.04 20.40 -25.43
N GLU A 2 -1.06 20.61 -24.55
CA GLU A 2 0.16 19.81 -24.57
C GLU A 2 -0.22 18.33 -24.39
N PRO A 3 0.46 17.40 -25.08
CA PRO A 3 0.21 15.98 -24.88
C PRO A 3 0.45 15.60 -23.41
N PRO A 4 -0.28 14.62 -22.86
CA PRO A 4 -0.05 14.15 -21.51
C PRO A 4 1.42 13.74 -21.35
N VAL A 5 2.02 14.06 -20.20
CA VAL A 5 3.40 13.63 -19.87
C VAL A 5 3.42 12.09 -19.89
N LEU A 6 3.93 11.52 -20.98
CA LEU A 6 3.93 10.07 -21.26
C LEU A 6 4.91 9.30 -20.35
N SER A 7 5.83 9.99 -19.68
CA SER A 7 6.69 9.43 -18.62
C SER A 7 7.27 10.55 -17.75
N PHE A 8 7.14 10.45 -16.43
CA PHE A 8 7.80 11.34 -15.46
C PHE A 8 9.27 10.96 -15.19
N TYR A 9 9.82 9.98 -15.92
CA TYR A 9 11.04 9.28 -15.55
C TYR A 9 11.99 9.13 -16.73
N GLY A 10 12.41 10.28 -17.27
CA GLY A 10 13.44 10.37 -18.31
C GLY A 10 14.86 10.26 -17.74
N THR A 11 15.85 10.68 -18.53
CA THR A 11 17.27 10.70 -18.13
C THR A 11 17.56 11.72 -17.03
N GLU A 12 16.81 12.81 -17.00
CA GLU A 12 16.95 13.89 -16.03
C GLU A 12 15.88 13.81 -14.93
N PRO A 13 16.23 14.11 -13.66
CA PRO A 13 15.27 14.14 -12.58
C PRO A 13 14.31 15.33 -12.72
N VAL A 14 13.08 15.15 -12.25
CA VAL A 14 12.01 16.15 -12.38
C VAL A 14 12.18 17.26 -11.31
N PRO A 15 12.27 18.54 -11.70
CA PRO A 15 12.20 19.65 -10.75
C PRO A 15 10.79 19.76 -10.14
N LEU A 16 10.70 19.90 -8.82
CA LEU A 16 9.43 20.03 -8.10
C LEU A 16 9.10 21.50 -7.77
N PRO A 17 7.89 21.82 -7.29
CA PRO A 17 7.57 23.15 -6.79
C PRO A 17 8.54 23.65 -5.71
N SER A 18 8.73 24.96 -5.63
CA SER A 18 9.72 25.61 -4.72
C SER A 18 9.60 25.21 -3.25
N ARG A 19 8.41 24.80 -2.79
CA ARG A 19 8.20 24.28 -1.43
C ARG A 19 9.09 23.10 -1.08
N PHE A 20 9.51 22.27 -2.05
CA PHE A 20 10.39 21.12 -1.78
C PHE A 20 11.83 21.52 -1.49
N ALA A 21 12.31 22.62 -2.07
CA ALA A 21 13.58 23.22 -1.65
C ALA A 21 13.49 23.71 -0.19
N GLN A 22 12.35 24.29 0.21
CA GLN A 22 12.12 24.71 1.59
C GLN A 22 12.05 23.51 2.56
N ILE A 23 11.33 22.45 2.21
CA ILE A 23 11.27 21.21 3.00
C ILE A 23 12.68 20.65 3.20
N LYS A 24 13.46 20.52 2.13
CA LYS A 24 14.86 20.06 2.22
C LYS A 24 15.67 20.94 3.17
N ARG A 25 15.63 22.28 3.03
CA ARG A 25 16.33 23.18 3.96
C ARG A 25 15.91 22.95 5.41
N SER A 26 14.61 22.81 5.68
CA SER A 26 14.10 22.61 7.04
C SER A 26 14.53 21.29 7.66
N LEU A 27 14.61 20.21 6.88
CA LEU A 27 14.97 18.88 7.38
C LEU A 27 16.43 18.80 7.88
N VAL A 28 17.33 19.56 7.25
CA VAL A 28 18.78 19.47 7.50
C VAL A 28 19.34 20.63 8.33
N ALA A 29 18.51 21.65 8.60
CA ALA A 29 18.93 22.86 9.29
C ALA A 29 19.55 22.55 10.65
N GLY A 30 20.80 22.99 10.85
CA GLY A 30 21.54 22.79 12.10
C GLY A 30 22.20 21.41 12.25
N HIS A 31 22.12 20.56 11.22
CA HIS A 31 22.72 19.23 11.19
C HIS A 31 23.67 19.03 9.98
N GLU A 32 24.10 20.12 9.35
CA GLU A 32 24.86 20.07 8.09
C GLU A 32 26.18 19.32 8.23
N LYS A 33 26.91 19.55 9.33
CA LYS A 33 28.20 18.88 9.59
C LYS A 33 28.02 17.39 9.88
N GLU A 34 26.99 17.07 10.66
CA GLU A 34 26.62 15.70 11.00
C GLU A 34 26.24 14.93 9.73
N LEU A 35 25.50 15.58 8.83
CA LEU A 35 25.11 15.01 7.54
C LEU A 35 26.30 14.76 6.63
N GLU A 36 27.20 15.72 6.46
CA GLU A 36 28.44 15.54 5.69
C GLU A 36 29.26 14.35 6.21
N ALA A 37 29.45 14.27 7.53
CA ALA A 37 30.14 13.15 8.14
C ALA A 37 29.38 11.83 7.96
N SER A 38 28.05 11.85 8.05
CA SER A 38 27.21 10.65 7.91
C SER A 38 27.21 10.09 6.49
N TRP A 39 27.27 10.96 5.47
CA TRP A 39 27.34 10.57 4.07
C TRP A 39 28.61 9.75 3.80
N ALA A 40 29.74 10.18 4.35
CA ALA A 40 30.99 9.42 4.23
C ALA A 40 30.88 8.01 4.81
N ARG A 41 30.30 7.89 6.02
CA ARG A 41 30.06 6.59 6.66
C ARG A 41 29.09 5.73 5.85
N LEU A 42 28.03 6.34 5.32
CA LEU A 42 27.01 5.66 4.53
C LEU A 42 27.55 5.13 3.19
N ILE A 43 28.34 5.92 2.46
CA ILE A 43 28.94 5.49 1.18
C ILE A 43 29.92 4.33 1.40
N ALA A 44 30.72 4.37 2.47
CA ALA A 44 31.59 3.25 2.85
C ALA A 44 30.76 1.98 3.16
N ALA A 45 29.75 2.10 4.01
CA ALA A 45 28.88 0.97 4.36
C ALA A 45 28.12 0.39 3.15
N LEU A 46 27.67 1.25 2.22
CA LEU A 46 27.02 0.82 0.99
C LEU A 46 27.96 0.05 0.07
N ARG A 47 29.23 0.43 -0.02
CA ARG A 47 30.22 -0.30 -0.84
C ARG A 47 30.37 -1.73 -0.33
N ASP A 48 30.54 -1.90 0.98
CA ASP A 48 30.63 -3.21 1.62
C ASP A 48 29.34 -4.02 1.44
N GLU A 49 28.19 -3.37 1.57
CA GLU A 49 26.88 -3.99 1.36
C GLU A 49 26.69 -4.47 -0.09
N VAL A 50 27.05 -3.66 -1.08
CA VAL A 50 26.98 -4.01 -2.51
C VAL A 50 27.81 -5.25 -2.79
N ASP A 51 29.02 -5.35 -2.26
CA ASP A 51 29.90 -6.51 -2.44
C ASP A 51 29.36 -7.75 -1.72
N ASN A 52 28.77 -7.58 -0.53
CA ASN A 52 28.11 -8.67 0.18
C ASN A 52 26.91 -9.22 -0.60
N ILE A 53 26.05 -8.35 -1.11
CA ILE A 53 24.85 -8.74 -1.87
C ILE A 53 25.27 -9.42 -3.18
N ALA A 54 26.20 -8.80 -3.92
CA ALA A 54 26.66 -9.31 -5.21
C ALA A 54 27.34 -10.69 -5.09
N SER A 55 28.10 -10.92 -4.02
CA SER A 55 28.78 -12.21 -3.79
C SER A 55 27.83 -13.34 -3.39
N ARG A 56 26.68 -13.03 -2.77
CA ARG A 56 25.71 -14.04 -2.31
C ARG A 56 24.60 -14.33 -3.33
N GLY A 57 24.22 -13.34 -4.16
CA GLY A 57 23.17 -13.49 -5.15
C GLY A 57 21.86 -13.99 -4.54
N SER A 58 21.22 -14.99 -5.16
CA SER A 58 19.92 -15.53 -4.72
C SER A 58 19.96 -16.23 -3.36
N SER A 59 21.13 -16.67 -2.89
CA SER A 59 21.29 -17.33 -1.57
C SER A 59 21.04 -16.38 -0.38
N ILE A 60 20.89 -15.07 -0.65
CA ILE A 60 20.59 -14.07 0.37
C ILE A 60 19.19 -14.22 0.97
N THR A 61 18.26 -14.76 0.19
CA THR A 61 16.84 -14.83 0.54
C THR A 61 16.60 -15.94 1.55
N PRO A 62 16.28 -15.64 2.83
CA PRO A 62 15.95 -16.66 3.81
C PRO A 62 14.60 -17.31 3.47
N SER A 63 14.46 -18.59 3.83
CA SER A 63 13.19 -19.31 3.69
C SER A 63 12.86 -20.13 4.94
N ILE A 64 11.57 -20.24 5.23
CA ILE A 64 11.03 -21.06 6.31
C ILE A 64 9.83 -21.86 5.81
N ASP A 65 9.76 -23.16 6.13
CA ASP A 65 8.59 -23.97 5.83
C ASP A 65 7.42 -23.54 6.72
N PHE A 66 6.21 -23.46 6.14
CA PHE A 66 5.01 -23.06 6.89
C PHE A 66 4.77 -23.95 8.13
N THR A 67 5.15 -25.23 8.09
CA THR A 67 5.04 -26.15 9.23
C THR A 67 5.99 -25.80 10.38
N GLU A 68 7.05 -25.05 10.12
CA GLU A 68 8.10 -24.71 11.09
C GLU A 68 7.96 -23.29 11.66
N ILE A 69 6.95 -22.50 11.26
CA ILE A 69 6.77 -21.11 11.74
C ILE A 69 6.55 -21.01 13.26
N SER A 70 6.10 -22.09 13.89
CA SER A 70 5.93 -22.21 15.34
C SER A 70 7.16 -22.75 16.06
N ASN A 71 8.18 -23.22 15.34
CA ASN A 71 9.44 -23.70 15.91
C ASN A 71 10.31 -22.51 16.32
N PRO A 72 10.61 -22.32 17.63
CA PRO A 72 11.31 -21.12 18.11
C PRO A 72 12.69 -20.91 17.48
N SER A 73 13.46 -21.99 17.24
CA SER A 73 14.80 -21.88 16.66
C SER A 73 14.73 -21.49 15.18
N LYS A 74 13.87 -22.16 14.41
CA LYS A 74 13.69 -21.86 12.98
C LYS A 74 13.12 -20.46 12.77
N LYS A 75 12.17 -20.05 13.62
CA LYS A 75 11.66 -18.68 13.67
C LYS A 75 12.77 -17.67 13.93
N ALA A 76 13.63 -17.91 14.93
CA ALA A 76 14.71 -16.99 15.28
C ALA A 76 15.75 -16.84 14.15
N ASP A 77 16.15 -17.95 13.51
CA ASP A 77 17.05 -17.92 12.37
C ASP A 77 16.45 -17.16 11.18
N PHE A 78 15.21 -17.48 10.82
CA PHE A 78 14.50 -16.78 9.75
C PHE A 78 14.32 -15.29 10.06
N ALA A 79 13.94 -14.94 11.29
CA ALA A 79 13.73 -13.56 11.71
C ALA A 79 15.03 -12.74 11.66
N ARG A 80 16.15 -13.29 12.11
CA ARG A 80 17.47 -12.63 12.03
C ARG A 80 17.80 -12.26 10.58
N ASP A 81 17.68 -13.21 9.67
CA ASP A 81 18.07 -13.02 8.27
C ASP A 81 17.03 -12.16 7.51
N LEU A 82 15.73 -12.34 7.79
CA LEU A 82 14.67 -11.47 7.30
C LEU A 82 14.92 -10.02 7.72
N LYS A 83 15.28 -9.79 8.99
CA LYS A 83 15.56 -8.43 9.48
C LYS A 83 16.79 -7.80 8.82
N ARG A 84 17.83 -8.60 8.58
CA ARG A 84 19.05 -8.14 7.92
C ARG A 84 18.79 -7.74 6.47
N TYR A 85 18.07 -8.57 5.71
CA TYR A 85 17.95 -8.43 4.26
C TYR A 85 16.63 -7.83 3.80
N GLY A 86 15.61 -7.78 4.66
CA GLY A 86 14.31 -7.17 4.37
C GLY A 86 13.36 -8.02 3.54
N LEU A 87 13.70 -9.27 3.19
CA LEU A 87 12.86 -10.17 2.41
C LEU A 87 12.92 -11.60 2.94
N GLY A 88 11.90 -12.40 2.64
CA GLY A 88 11.91 -13.83 2.94
C GLY A 88 10.78 -14.59 2.27
N VAL A 89 10.92 -15.91 2.19
CA VAL A 89 9.92 -16.81 1.62
C VAL A 89 9.38 -17.76 2.69
N ILE A 90 8.06 -17.78 2.87
CA ILE A 90 7.37 -18.78 3.66
C ILE A 90 6.87 -19.86 2.69
N ARG A 91 7.43 -21.07 2.78
CA ARG A 91 7.20 -22.15 1.82
C ARG A 91 5.92 -22.92 2.15
N GLY A 92 5.17 -23.30 1.11
CA GLY A 92 4.01 -24.19 1.24
C GLY A 92 2.87 -23.64 2.12
N VAL A 93 2.59 -22.33 2.05
CA VAL A 93 1.50 -21.68 2.78
C VAL A 93 0.14 -22.13 2.26
N VAL A 94 -0.07 -22.07 0.94
CA VAL A 94 -1.30 -22.55 0.30
C VAL A 94 -1.09 -23.98 -0.19
N PRO A 95 -1.90 -24.96 0.23
CA PRO A 95 -1.81 -26.32 -0.29
C PRO A 95 -2.01 -26.36 -1.81
N HIS A 96 -1.31 -27.25 -2.51
CA HIS A 96 -1.41 -27.37 -3.97
C HIS A 96 -2.84 -27.58 -4.46
N ALA A 97 -3.66 -28.37 -3.74
CA ALA A 97 -5.06 -28.60 -4.10
C ALA A 97 -5.91 -27.32 -4.04
N ASP A 98 -5.67 -26.46 -3.04
CA ASP A 98 -6.39 -25.20 -2.88
C ASP A 98 -5.93 -24.18 -3.93
N ALA A 99 -4.64 -24.14 -4.23
CA ALA A 99 -4.08 -23.31 -5.29
C ALA A 99 -4.63 -23.70 -6.67
N GLN A 100 -4.65 -25.00 -6.99
CA GLN A 100 -5.22 -25.50 -8.25
C GLN A 100 -6.71 -25.16 -8.37
N LYS A 101 -7.49 -25.38 -7.31
CA LYS A 101 -8.91 -25.00 -7.28
C LYS A 101 -9.11 -23.51 -7.54
N ALA A 102 -8.28 -22.67 -6.92
CA ALA A 102 -8.31 -21.22 -7.11
C ALA A 102 -7.97 -20.82 -8.55
N ILE A 103 -7.01 -21.49 -9.19
CA ILE A 103 -6.69 -21.33 -10.62
C ILE A 103 -7.89 -21.74 -11.46
N ASP A 104 -8.39 -22.96 -11.33
CA ASP A 104 -9.48 -23.51 -12.16
C ASP A 104 -10.75 -22.65 -12.11
N GLU A 105 -11.14 -22.21 -10.92
CA GLU A 105 -12.29 -21.30 -10.73
C GLU A 105 -12.05 -19.94 -11.39
N THR A 106 -10.81 -19.44 -11.37
CA THR A 106 -10.44 -18.18 -12.03
C THR A 106 -10.42 -18.32 -13.54
N VAL A 107 -9.89 -19.41 -14.08
CA VAL A 107 -9.94 -19.70 -15.53
C VAL A 107 -11.39 -19.68 -15.99
N LYS A 108 -12.27 -20.43 -15.31
CA LYS A 108 -13.71 -20.47 -15.61
C LYS A 108 -14.37 -19.08 -15.52
N TYR A 109 -13.99 -18.29 -14.52
CA TYR A 109 -14.47 -16.91 -14.34
C TYR A 109 -14.03 -15.97 -15.47
N LEU A 110 -12.86 -16.20 -16.08
CA LEU A 110 -12.35 -15.35 -17.17
C LEU A 110 -12.84 -15.82 -18.55
N GLU A 111 -13.21 -17.09 -18.71
CA GLU A 111 -13.84 -17.61 -19.93
C GLU A 111 -15.23 -17.02 -20.17
N THR A 112 -15.94 -16.64 -19.11
CA THR A 112 -17.18 -15.88 -19.23
C THR A 112 -16.87 -14.49 -19.76
N LYS A 113 -17.38 -14.15 -20.96
CA LYS A 113 -17.09 -12.87 -21.63
C LYS A 113 -17.40 -11.70 -20.71
N HIS A 114 -16.34 -11.03 -20.24
CA HIS A 114 -16.40 -9.91 -19.32
C HIS A 114 -15.67 -8.71 -19.91
N ASP A 115 -16.21 -7.51 -19.68
CA ASP A 115 -15.52 -6.27 -20.01
C ASP A 115 -14.52 -5.96 -18.90
N PHE A 116 -13.23 -5.95 -19.22
CA PHE A 116 -12.18 -5.58 -18.28
C PHE A 116 -11.24 -4.55 -18.90
N LYS A 117 -10.58 -3.80 -18.03
CA LYS A 117 -9.52 -2.87 -18.43
C LYS A 117 -8.28 -3.67 -18.83
N ALA A 118 -7.84 -3.52 -20.07
CA ALA A 118 -6.64 -4.18 -20.55
C ALA A 118 -5.40 -3.74 -19.73
N PRO A 119 -4.45 -4.65 -19.49
CA PRO A 119 -3.22 -4.31 -18.80
C PRO A 119 -2.44 -3.26 -19.58
N THR A 120 -1.57 -2.52 -18.89
CA THR A 120 -0.69 -1.59 -19.61
C THR A 120 0.30 -2.39 -20.46
N PRO A 121 0.65 -1.92 -21.65
CA PRO A 121 1.53 -2.71 -22.51
C PRO A 121 2.96 -2.88 -21.96
N GLN A 122 3.38 -1.98 -21.07
CA GLN A 122 4.66 -2.09 -20.35
C GLN A 122 4.69 -3.25 -19.35
N ASP A 123 3.51 -3.72 -18.93
CA ASP A 123 3.36 -4.81 -17.98
C ASP A 123 2.14 -5.68 -18.33
N PRO A 124 2.18 -6.41 -19.47
CA PRO A 124 1.02 -7.07 -20.08
C PRO A 124 0.48 -8.24 -19.26
N THR A 125 1.18 -8.65 -18.20
CA THR A 125 0.78 -9.74 -17.32
C THR A 125 0.05 -9.27 -16.06
N CYS A 126 0.05 -7.96 -15.76
CA CYS A 126 -0.53 -7.39 -14.54
C CYS A 126 -1.94 -6.84 -14.81
N PHE A 127 -2.97 -7.54 -14.31
CA PHE A 127 -4.37 -7.22 -14.61
C PHE A 127 -5.06 -6.51 -13.43
N ASP A 128 -5.85 -5.49 -13.76
CA ASP A 128 -6.72 -4.75 -12.82
C ASP A 128 -8.00 -5.53 -12.50
N PHE A 129 -7.88 -6.81 -12.13
CA PHE A 129 -8.92 -7.51 -11.37
C PHE A 129 -8.60 -7.42 -9.89
N PHE A 130 -9.63 -7.46 -9.06
CA PHE A 130 -9.54 -7.32 -7.61
C PHE A 130 -10.32 -8.40 -6.88
N TRP A 131 -11.36 -8.98 -7.51
CA TRP A 131 -12.31 -9.87 -6.86
C TRP A 131 -12.46 -11.23 -7.56
N SER A 132 -11.46 -11.64 -8.35
CA SER A 132 -11.44 -12.99 -8.93
C SER A 132 -11.45 -14.09 -7.86
N PRO A 133 -11.88 -15.33 -8.20
CA PRO A 133 -11.77 -16.48 -7.30
C PRO A 133 -10.38 -16.66 -6.68
N ALA A 134 -9.31 -16.55 -7.47
CA ALA A 134 -7.94 -16.63 -6.97
C ALA A 134 -7.66 -15.58 -5.88
N GLN A 135 -8.07 -14.33 -6.11
CA GLN A 135 -7.82 -13.25 -5.16
C GLN A 135 -8.62 -13.40 -3.86
N VAL A 136 -9.94 -13.63 -3.96
CA VAL A 136 -10.81 -13.71 -2.78
C VAL A 136 -10.45 -14.94 -1.93
N ARG A 137 -10.25 -16.11 -2.56
CA ARG A 137 -9.85 -17.33 -1.85
C ARG A 137 -8.51 -17.15 -1.14
N THR A 138 -7.51 -16.60 -1.84
CA THR A 138 -6.16 -16.42 -1.26
C THR A 138 -6.19 -15.45 -0.07
N ARG A 139 -6.90 -14.32 -0.18
CA ARG A 139 -7.01 -13.33 0.90
C ARG A 139 -7.79 -13.84 2.11
N ALA A 140 -8.76 -14.73 1.90
CA ALA A 140 -9.52 -15.36 2.98
C ALA A 140 -8.83 -16.61 3.57
N HIS A 141 -7.82 -17.16 2.89
CA HIS A 141 -7.27 -18.47 3.22
C HIS A 141 -6.66 -18.51 4.63
N PRO A 142 -7.03 -19.47 5.50
CA PRO A 142 -6.63 -19.46 6.91
C PRO A 142 -5.11 -19.54 7.11
N LYS A 143 -4.39 -20.31 6.26
CA LYS A 143 -2.93 -20.39 6.32
C LYS A 143 -2.24 -19.11 5.84
N VAL A 144 -2.85 -18.36 4.90
CA VAL A 144 -2.30 -17.05 4.46
C VAL A 144 -2.45 -16.04 5.60
N LEU A 145 -3.62 -15.99 6.25
CA LEU A 145 -3.83 -15.14 7.43
C LEU A 145 -2.89 -15.53 8.59
N GLN A 146 -2.61 -16.82 8.79
CA GLN A 146 -1.63 -17.29 9.77
C GLN A 146 -0.20 -16.86 9.41
N ALA A 147 0.20 -16.99 8.15
CA ALA A 147 1.51 -16.56 7.67
C ALA A 147 1.69 -15.03 7.79
N GLN A 148 0.66 -14.24 7.53
CA GLN A 148 0.68 -12.78 7.74
C GLN A 148 0.87 -12.43 9.23
N ARG A 149 0.12 -13.07 10.14
CA ARG A 149 0.31 -12.88 11.59
C ARG A 149 1.73 -13.22 12.03
N PHE A 150 2.25 -14.35 11.55
CA PHE A 150 3.63 -14.74 11.81
C PHE A 150 4.61 -13.67 11.33
N ALA A 151 4.52 -13.23 10.08
CA ALA A 151 5.41 -12.23 9.50
C ALA A 151 5.36 -10.89 10.25
N MET A 152 4.16 -10.38 10.54
CA MET A 152 3.97 -9.13 11.29
C MET A 152 4.51 -9.22 12.72
N SER A 153 4.47 -10.41 13.34
CA SER A 153 5.07 -10.62 14.68
C SER A 153 6.59 -10.51 14.71
N LEU A 154 7.26 -10.45 13.55
CA LEU A 154 8.71 -10.33 13.46
C LEU A 154 9.21 -8.88 13.50
N TRP A 155 8.32 -7.89 13.46
CA TRP A 155 8.65 -6.47 13.69
C TRP A 155 8.93 -6.21 15.17
N ASP A 156 9.63 -5.11 15.47
CA ASP A 156 9.91 -4.65 16.84
C ASP A 156 8.69 -3.92 17.41
N ASN A 157 7.58 -4.67 17.52
CA ASN A 157 6.30 -4.15 17.97
C ASN A 157 6.31 -3.86 19.48
N ASP A 158 5.78 -2.71 19.87
CA ASP A 158 5.52 -2.33 21.25
C ASP A 158 4.03 -2.52 21.62
N ALA A 159 3.74 -2.73 22.90
CA ALA A 159 2.37 -2.88 23.39
C ALA A 159 1.54 -1.59 23.25
N ASP A 160 2.19 -0.42 23.20
CA ASP A 160 1.58 0.89 23.02
C ASP A 160 1.39 1.29 21.55
N ASP A 161 1.91 0.51 20.61
CA ASP A 161 1.67 0.74 19.19
C ASP A 161 0.17 0.65 18.89
N ARG A 162 -0.35 1.67 18.19
CA ARG A 162 -1.78 1.76 17.82
C ARG A 162 -2.14 0.85 16.65
N MET A 163 -1.86 -0.44 16.80
CA MET A 163 -2.15 -1.48 15.83
C MET A 163 -2.46 -2.84 16.49
N ALA A 164 -3.03 -3.76 15.71
CA ALA A 164 -3.29 -5.13 16.11
C ALA A 164 -2.76 -6.10 15.05
N THR A 165 -1.59 -6.69 15.30
CA THR A 165 -0.95 -7.66 14.37
C THR A 165 -1.65 -9.02 14.35
N ARG A 166 -2.47 -9.33 15.38
CA ARG A 166 -3.34 -10.51 15.39
C ARG A 166 -4.48 -10.45 14.37
N PHE A 167 -4.83 -9.26 13.88
CA PHE A 167 -5.89 -9.03 12.92
C PHE A 167 -5.27 -8.58 11.58
N PRO A 168 -4.80 -9.52 10.73
CA PRO A 168 -4.43 -9.18 9.38
C PRO A 168 -5.66 -8.67 8.62
N ILE A 169 -5.51 -7.56 7.92
CA ILE A 169 -6.55 -7.04 7.01
C ILE A 169 -6.18 -7.37 5.56
N ALA A 170 -7.20 -7.64 4.75
CA ALA A 170 -7.04 -7.83 3.31
C ALA A 170 -6.90 -6.46 2.61
N TYR A 171 -6.01 -6.42 1.62
CA TYR A 171 -5.82 -5.27 0.73
C TYR A 171 -6.13 -5.68 -0.71
N ALA A 172 -7.01 -4.93 -1.36
CA ALA A 172 -7.45 -5.17 -2.73
C ALA A 172 -6.42 -4.63 -3.71
N ASP A 173 -5.54 -5.54 -4.14
CA ASP A 173 -4.53 -5.31 -5.16
C ASP A 173 -4.84 -6.15 -6.41
N ARG A 174 -4.02 -5.96 -7.45
CA ARG A 174 -4.09 -6.62 -8.74
C ARG A 174 -3.68 -8.09 -8.65
N LEU A 175 -3.60 -8.78 -9.79
CA LEU A 175 -2.95 -10.08 -9.91
C LEU A 175 -2.12 -10.15 -11.18
N ARG A 176 -1.22 -11.13 -11.27
CA ARG A 176 -0.56 -11.46 -12.53
C ARG A 176 -1.06 -12.77 -13.10
N ILE A 177 -1.22 -12.80 -14.42
CA ILE A 177 -1.62 -13.97 -15.18
C ILE A 177 -0.65 -14.16 -16.33
N HIS A 178 -0.06 -15.35 -16.41
CA HIS A 178 0.79 -15.81 -17.50
C HIS A 178 0.18 -17.08 -18.12
N GLY A 179 0.49 -17.39 -19.38
CA GLY A 179 -0.04 -18.57 -20.09
C GLY A 179 -1.14 -18.23 -21.10
N ALA A 180 -1.84 -19.27 -21.59
CA ALA A 180 -2.75 -19.20 -22.74
C ALA A 180 -3.84 -18.10 -22.65
N ASN A 181 -4.39 -17.70 -23.80
CA ASN A 181 -5.47 -16.71 -23.91
C ASN A 181 -6.79 -17.24 -23.30
N ILE A 182 -7.11 -16.82 -22.08
CA ILE A 182 -8.35 -17.18 -21.36
C ILE A 182 -9.39 -16.09 -21.59
N GLY A 183 -10.35 -16.30 -22.49
CA GLY A 183 -11.45 -15.34 -22.69
C GLY A 183 -10.99 -13.93 -23.11
N GLY A 184 -9.81 -13.77 -23.71
CA GLY A 184 -9.20 -12.48 -24.03
C GLY A 184 -8.17 -11.99 -23.00
N VAL A 185 -7.89 -12.77 -21.95
CA VAL A 185 -6.92 -12.48 -20.89
C VAL A 185 -5.64 -13.29 -21.11
N GLY A 186 -4.49 -12.63 -21.03
CA GLY A 186 -3.16 -13.20 -21.24
C GLY A 186 -2.31 -12.30 -22.16
N PRO A 187 -0.98 -12.45 -22.15
CA PRO A 187 -0.08 -11.58 -22.93
C PRO A 187 -0.42 -11.60 -24.43
N ASP A 188 -0.64 -12.78 -25.02
CA ASP A 188 -0.97 -12.94 -26.44
C ASP A 188 -2.31 -12.28 -26.83
N ALA A 189 -3.24 -12.15 -25.88
CA ALA A 189 -4.53 -11.53 -26.09
C ALA A 189 -4.46 -10.01 -25.97
N ALA A 190 -3.66 -9.52 -25.01
CA ALA A 190 -3.38 -8.11 -24.82
C ALA A 190 -2.67 -7.51 -26.05
N GLU A 191 -1.70 -8.23 -26.63
CA GLU A 191 -1.00 -7.83 -27.85
C GLU A 191 -1.95 -7.74 -29.06
N LYS A 192 -2.80 -8.76 -29.27
CA LYS A 192 -3.80 -8.74 -30.35
C LYS A 192 -4.75 -7.55 -30.23
N LYS A 193 -5.28 -7.28 -29.03
CA LYS A 193 -6.22 -6.17 -28.81
C LYS A 193 -5.56 -4.80 -28.97
N ALA A 194 -4.29 -4.64 -28.57
CA ALA A 194 -3.53 -3.42 -28.80
C ALA A 194 -3.29 -3.13 -30.29
N SER A 195 -3.19 -4.17 -31.13
CA SER A 195 -3.03 -4.01 -32.58
C SER A 195 -4.29 -3.55 -33.33
N GLU A 196 -5.47 -3.64 -32.69
CA GLU A 196 -6.77 -3.29 -33.30
C GLU A 196 -7.14 -1.80 -33.12
N ASP A 197 -6.48 -1.05 -32.23
CA ASP A 197 -6.63 0.40 -32.04
C ASP A 197 -5.37 1.15 -32.51
N PRO A 198 -5.38 1.78 -33.69
CA PRO A 198 -4.20 2.44 -34.26
C PRO A 198 -3.65 3.59 -33.41
N ALA A 199 -4.50 4.29 -32.65
CA ALA A 199 -4.06 5.41 -31.82
C ALA A 199 -3.43 4.91 -30.51
N ALA A 200 -3.99 3.86 -29.92
CA ALA A 200 -3.38 3.18 -28.78
C ALA A 200 -2.07 2.49 -29.17
N ALA A 201 -1.99 1.89 -30.37
CA ALA A 201 -0.79 1.25 -30.90
C ALA A 201 0.37 2.23 -31.12
N GLU A 202 0.11 3.43 -31.66
CA GLU A 202 1.15 4.44 -31.88
C GLU A 202 1.64 5.05 -30.55
N ALA A 203 0.72 5.38 -29.63
CA ALA A 203 1.08 5.82 -28.28
C ALA A 203 1.85 4.73 -27.51
N HIS A 204 1.46 3.47 -27.71
CA HIS A 204 2.14 2.31 -27.15
C HIS A 204 3.56 2.17 -27.70
N LYS A 205 3.75 2.27 -29.01
CA LYS A 205 5.07 2.21 -29.67
C LYS A 205 5.98 3.32 -29.16
N ALA A 206 5.49 4.56 -29.09
CA ALA A 206 6.24 5.69 -28.56
C ALA A 206 6.63 5.51 -27.09
N ALA A 207 5.73 4.98 -26.26
CA ALA A 207 6.03 4.69 -24.86
C ALA A 207 7.04 3.54 -24.71
N MET A 208 6.95 2.49 -25.53
CA MET A 208 7.90 1.37 -25.54
C MET A 208 9.26 1.75 -26.09
N GLU A 209 9.35 2.67 -27.05
CA GLU A 209 10.63 3.17 -27.56
C GLU A 209 11.32 4.05 -26.50
N LEU A 210 10.58 4.96 -25.86
CA LEU A 210 11.11 5.83 -24.80
C LEU A 210 11.52 5.07 -23.52
N LEU A 211 10.71 4.09 -23.10
CA LEU A 211 11.05 3.21 -21.98
C LEU A 211 12.06 2.13 -22.38
N GLY A 212 12.02 1.64 -23.61
CA GLY A 212 12.93 0.62 -24.14
C GLY A 212 14.35 1.14 -24.19
N ASP A 213 14.58 2.32 -24.74
CA ASP A 213 15.91 2.95 -24.76
C ASP A 213 16.43 3.28 -23.35
N PHE A 214 15.54 3.74 -22.47
CA PHE A 214 15.91 4.09 -21.10
C PHE A 214 16.13 2.86 -20.20
N ALA A 215 15.27 1.84 -20.27
CA ALA A 215 15.37 0.61 -19.48
C ALA A 215 16.42 -0.38 -20.02
N SER A 216 16.65 -0.39 -21.34
CA SER A 216 17.76 -1.12 -21.98
C SER A 216 19.12 -0.58 -21.49
N SER A 217 19.24 0.75 -21.38
CA SER A 217 20.47 1.41 -20.94
C SER A 217 20.60 1.50 -19.40
N THR A 218 19.50 1.55 -18.66
CA THR A 218 19.48 1.81 -17.20
C THR A 218 18.50 0.92 -16.45
N VAL A 219 18.95 0.25 -15.40
CA VAL A 219 18.06 -0.51 -14.51
C VAL A 219 17.25 0.41 -13.61
N ILE A 220 15.94 0.16 -13.50
CA ILE A 220 15.00 0.92 -12.68
C ILE A 220 14.41 -0.01 -11.62
N ALA A 221 14.47 0.42 -10.37
CA ALA A 221 13.74 -0.18 -9.27
C ALA A 221 12.72 0.82 -8.71
N GLN A 222 11.69 0.30 -8.04
CA GLN A 222 10.70 1.09 -7.33
C GLN A 222 10.65 0.74 -5.85
N VAL A 223 10.30 1.72 -5.03
CA VAL A 223 9.97 1.58 -3.62
C VAL A 223 8.57 2.15 -3.44
N ASP A 224 7.63 1.36 -2.91
CA ASP A 224 6.25 1.80 -2.72
C ASP A 224 6.05 2.51 -1.37
N ASN A 225 4.79 2.67 -0.94
CA ASN A 225 4.39 3.29 0.31
C ASN A 225 4.93 4.73 0.43
N GLY A 226 4.58 5.54 -0.56
CA GLY A 226 4.96 6.94 -0.63
C GLY A 226 6.30 7.19 -1.32
N SER A 227 6.36 8.33 -1.99
CA SER A 227 7.58 8.90 -2.54
C SER A 227 7.92 10.17 -1.77
N LEU A 228 7.31 11.30 -2.14
CA LEU A 228 7.55 12.61 -1.53
C LEU A 228 7.12 12.66 -0.07
N GLU A 229 6.15 11.84 0.32
CA GLU A 229 5.69 11.66 1.68
C GLU A 229 6.83 11.34 2.65
N ARG A 230 7.95 10.78 2.16
CA ARG A 230 9.13 10.45 2.96
C ARG A 230 9.89 11.67 3.48
N TRP A 231 9.77 12.80 2.79
CA TRP A 231 10.38 14.08 3.19
C TRP A 231 9.36 15.06 3.78
N GLU A 232 8.06 14.81 3.60
CA GLU A 232 7.01 15.74 4.03
C GLU A 232 6.59 15.53 5.49
N SER A 233 6.32 16.64 6.19
CA SER A 233 5.87 16.64 7.59
C SER A 233 4.53 15.96 7.79
N ASP A 234 3.64 16.01 6.78
CA ASP A 234 2.31 15.41 6.84
C ASP A 234 2.31 13.93 6.40
N GLY A 235 3.43 13.47 5.83
CA GLY A 235 3.68 12.08 5.45
C GLY A 235 4.40 11.31 6.57
N TYR A 236 5.60 10.82 6.28
CA TYR A 236 6.46 10.11 7.25
C TYR A 236 7.11 11.02 8.28
N GLY A 237 7.19 12.32 8.02
CA GLY A 237 7.68 13.31 8.98
C GLY A 237 6.74 13.51 10.18
N ARG A 238 5.48 13.06 10.09
CA ARG A 238 4.48 13.26 11.15
C ARG A 238 4.86 12.55 12.46
N GLY A 239 5.42 11.35 12.33
CA GLY A 239 5.97 10.58 13.44
C GLY A 239 7.49 10.72 13.57
N GLY A 240 8.17 11.32 12.59
CA GLY A 240 9.63 11.38 12.57
C GLY A 240 10.29 10.05 12.16
N THR A 241 9.64 9.28 11.27
CA THR A 241 10.12 7.94 10.84
C THR A 241 11.57 7.95 10.36
N TYR A 242 11.99 9.04 9.72
CA TYR A 242 13.33 9.20 9.12
C TYR A 242 14.17 10.28 9.81
N ASP A 243 13.77 10.75 10.99
CA ASP A 243 14.44 11.85 11.70
C ASP A 243 15.91 11.56 11.95
N ALA A 244 16.25 10.34 12.38
CA ALA A 244 17.64 9.94 12.61
C ALA A 244 18.49 10.06 11.34
N VAL A 245 17.93 9.74 10.17
CA VAL A 245 18.62 9.87 8.87
C VAL A 245 18.89 11.35 8.57
N PHE A 246 17.86 12.20 8.68
CA PHE A 246 18.00 13.64 8.38
C PHE A 246 18.84 14.41 9.40
N LYS A 247 19.11 13.83 10.59
CA LYS A 247 20.04 14.36 11.61
C LYS A 247 21.48 13.86 11.47
N GLY A 248 21.79 13.05 10.45
CA GLY A 248 23.13 12.49 10.24
C GLY A 248 23.47 11.28 11.12
N GLU A 249 22.46 10.62 11.67
CA GLU A 249 22.56 9.48 12.58
C GLU A 249 21.84 8.24 12.01
N TRP A 250 21.98 7.99 10.69
CA TRP A 250 21.30 6.88 10.00
C TRP A 250 21.57 5.51 10.63
N GLU A 251 22.66 5.34 11.38
CA GLU A 251 22.93 4.11 12.14
C GLU A 251 21.84 3.82 13.19
N LYS A 252 21.26 4.86 13.78
CA LYS A 252 20.16 4.78 14.76
C LYS A 252 18.79 4.57 14.11
N TYR A 253 18.66 4.80 12.81
CA TYR A 253 17.41 4.50 12.11
C TYR A 253 17.18 2.99 12.12
N ASP A 254 16.06 2.55 12.69
CA ASP A 254 15.61 1.17 12.66
C ASP A 254 14.45 1.01 11.66
N PRO A 255 14.65 0.29 10.54
CA PRO A 255 13.55 0.03 9.62
C PRO A 255 12.41 -0.81 10.22
N TRP A 256 12.70 -1.61 11.27
CA TRP A 256 11.77 -2.57 11.88
C TRP A 256 10.95 -2.03 13.04
N ASP A 257 11.16 -0.76 13.39
CA ASP A 257 10.30 -0.01 14.31
C ASP A 257 9.03 0.46 13.57
N PRO A 258 7.84 -0.03 13.96
CA PRO A 258 6.58 0.34 13.33
C PRO A 258 5.98 1.63 13.90
N THR A 259 6.39 2.11 15.08
CA THR A 259 5.69 3.12 15.89
C THR A 259 5.37 4.38 15.07
N TYR A 260 6.35 4.91 14.35
CA TYR A 260 6.17 6.13 13.56
C TYR A 260 5.40 5.88 12.25
N ARG A 261 5.52 4.67 11.68
CA ARG A 261 4.83 4.28 10.44
C ARG A 261 3.33 4.13 10.62
N VAL A 262 2.86 3.71 11.80
CA VAL A 262 1.43 3.57 12.11
C VAL A 262 0.68 4.90 11.97
N THR A 263 1.37 6.02 12.19
CA THR A 263 0.78 7.38 12.12
C THR A 263 1.04 8.11 10.81
N ALA A 264 1.92 7.58 9.95
CA ALA A 264 2.30 8.20 8.70
C ALA A 264 1.15 8.18 7.68
N THR A 265 1.13 9.19 6.80
CA THR A 265 0.25 9.21 5.63
C THR A 265 1.09 8.88 4.39
N PRO A 266 1.06 7.63 3.88
CA PRO A 266 1.91 7.22 2.75
C PRO A 266 1.41 7.67 1.37
N ASP A 267 0.20 8.23 1.28
CA ASP A 267 -0.38 8.78 0.04
C ASP A 267 -1.03 10.14 0.32
N LEU A 268 -0.27 11.21 0.08
CA LEU A 268 -0.76 12.60 0.21
C LEU A 268 -1.39 13.12 -1.08
N TYR A 269 -1.20 12.43 -2.20
CA TYR A 269 -1.52 12.93 -3.54
C TYR A 269 -2.63 12.15 -4.23
N ASN A 270 -3.17 11.10 -3.60
CA ASN A 270 -4.22 10.25 -4.15
C ASN A 270 -3.84 9.67 -5.52
N GLY A 271 -2.61 9.15 -5.59
CA GLY A 271 -2.05 8.58 -6.81
C GLY A 271 -2.79 7.32 -7.25
N TYR A 272 -2.93 7.09 -8.55
CA TYR A 272 -3.51 5.85 -9.05
C TYR A 272 -2.60 4.66 -8.71
N GLY A 273 -3.07 3.72 -7.91
CA GLY A 273 -2.27 2.61 -7.39
C GLY A 273 -1.30 2.98 -6.28
N ALA A 274 -1.35 4.22 -5.77
CA ALA A 274 -0.60 4.62 -4.58
C ALA A 274 -1.26 4.00 -3.34
N CYS A 275 -0.45 3.44 -2.44
CA CYS A 275 -0.97 2.73 -1.28
C CYS A 275 -1.41 3.71 -0.19
N SER A 276 -2.68 3.65 0.23
CA SER A 276 -3.23 4.50 1.29
C SER A 276 -3.22 3.85 2.69
N ILE A 277 -2.62 2.67 2.84
CA ILE A 277 -2.56 1.92 4.12
C ILE A 277 -1.14 1.63 4.59
N PHE A 278 -0.99 1.38 5.89
CA PHE A 278 0.27 0.87 6.43
C PHE A 278 0.37 -0.64 6.15
N ARG A 279 1.31 -1.02 5.29
CA ARG A 279 1.72 -2.40 5.02
C ARG A 279 3.03 -2.67 5.73
N MET A 280 3.04 -3.63 6.67
CA MET A 280 4.28 -4.12 7.30
C MET A 280 5.12 -4.94 6.32
N TYR A 281 4.48 -5.59 5.36
CA TYR A 281 5.17 -6.19 4.24
C TYR A 281 4.34 -6.00 2.98
N GLN A 282 5.02 -5.77 1.86
CA GLN A 282 4.48 -6.18 0.58
C GLN A 282 4.54 -7.71 0.48
N GLY A 283 3.80 -8.32 -0.45
CA GLY A 283 3.86 -9.76 -0.61
C GLY A 283 3.11 -10.30 -1.81
N ILE A 284 3.52 -11.50 -2.22
CA ILE A 284 2.97 -12.24 -3.36
C ILE A 284 2.80 -13.69 -2.94
N VAL A 285 1.59 -14.24 -3.15
CA VAL A 285 1.33 -15.67 -3.07
C VAL A 285 1.41 -16.26 -4.48
N ALA A 286 2.25 -17.27 -4.65
CA ALA A 286 2.40 -18.04 -5.87
C ALA A 286 1.32 -19.12 -5.92
N LEU A 287 0.36 -19.06 -6.87
CA LEU A 287 -0.60 -20.17 -7.06
C LEU A 287 -0.09 -21.22 -8.06
N SER A 288 0.99 -20.90 -8.74
CA SER A 288 1.73 -21.73 -9.70
C SER A 288 3.22 -21.56 -9.48
N SER A 289 4.03 -22.46 -10.03
CA SER A 289 5.49 -22.28 -10.04
C SER A 289 5.87 -21.00 -10.79
N ILE A 290 6.86 -20.29 -10.26
CA ILE A 290 7.36 -19.04 -10.83
C ILE A 290 8.86 -19.17 -11.07
N ASP A 291 9.25 -18.85 -12.29
CA ASP A 291 10.65 -18.85 -12.70
C ASP A 291 11.44 -17.73 -12.01
N PRO A 292 12.72 -17.99 -11.70
CA PRO A 292 13.62 -16.95 -11.22
C PRO A 292 13.66 -15.74 -12.16
N GLY A 293 13.67 -14.55 -11.57
CA GLY A 293 14.04 -13.31 -12.25
C GLY A 293 12.88 -12.37 -12.55
N MET A 294 11.64 -12.86 -12.45
CA MET A 294 10.44 -12.02 -12.58
C MET A 294 10.36 -10.95 -11.49
N VAL A 295 10.70 -11.29 -10.24
CA VAL A 295 10.82 -10.33 -9.12
C VAL A 295 12.28 -10.27 -8.68
N ARG A 296 12.83 -9.06 -8.64
CA ARG A 296 14.16 -8.78 -8.10
C ARG A 296 14.09 -7.74 -7.01
N LEU A 297 14.85 -7.93 -5.94
CA LEU A 297 14.83 -7.08 -4.75
C LEU A 297 16.24 -6.68 -4.36
N LEU A 298 16.40 -5.46 -3.82
CA LEU A 298 17.64 -4.97 -3.23
C LEU A 298 17.61 -5.25 -1.72
N PRO A 299 18.32 -6.27 -1.21
CA PRO A 299 18.20 -6.75 0.16
C PRO A 299 18.97 -5.89 1.18
N SER A 300 18.66 -4.59 1.25
CA SER A 300 19.28 -3.65 2.19
C SER A 300 18.29 -2.57 2.70
N PRO A 301 17.35 -2.93 3.60
CA PRO A 301 16.26 -2.05 4.02
C PRO A 301 16.75 -0.79 4.77
N LYS A 302 17.91 -0.85 5.43
CA LYS A 302 18.49 0.28 6.16
C LYS A 302 19.33 1.19 5.26
N LEU A 303 20.38 0.63 4.64
CA LEU A 303 21.38 1.44 3.93
C LEU A 303 20.83 2.03 2.63
N ALA A 304 20.07 1.25 1.84
CA ALA A 304 19.48 1.77 0.60
C ALA A 304 18.47 2.90 0.90
N THR A 305 17.68 2.74 1.97
CA THR A 305 16.73 3.76 2.43
C THR A 305 17.41 5.02 2.89
N ALA A 306 18.39 4.93 3.80
CA ALA A 306 19.18 6.08 4.22
C ALA A 306 19.81 6.80 3.02
N TYR A 307 20.32 6.03 2.05
CA TYR A 307 20.95 6.59 0.87
C TYR A 307 20.00 7.36 -0.04
N PHE A 308 18.86 6.77 -0.43
CA PHE A 308 17.95 7.50 -1.32
C PHE A 308 17.30 8.69 -0.61
N LEU A 309 17.16 8.65 0.73
CA LEU A 309 16.67 9.78 1.52
C LEU A 309 17.68 10.95 1.56
N LEU A 310 18.97 10.64 1.69
CA LEU A 310 20.04 11.65 1.73
C LEU A 310 20.52 12.09 0.34
N ARG A 311 20.38 11.26 -0.69
CA ARG A 311 20.84 11.54 -2.06
C ARG A 311 20.39 12.90 -2.61
N PRO A 312 19.15 13.40 -2.37
CA PRO A 312 18.72 14.72 -2.81
C PRO A 312 19.52 15.90 -2.25
N PHE A 313 20.27 15.72 -1.16
CA PHE A 313 21.01 16.78 -0.49
C PHE A 313 22.47 16.88 -0.95
N PHE A 314 22.97 15.89 -1.70
CA PHE A 314 24.36 15.82 -2.11
C PHE A 314 24.49 15.89 -3.63
N SER A 315 25.46 16.66 -4.11
CA SER A 315 25.81 16.76 -5.52
C SER A 315 27.26 16.33 -5.77
N PRO A 316 27.56 15.73 -6.93
CA PRO A 316 28.93 15.43 -7.29
C PRO A 316 29.67 16.72 -7.67
N LYS A 317 30.93 16.83 -7.26
CA LYS A 317 31.86 17.94 -7.57
C LYS A 317 32.32 17.86 -9.02
N ASN A 318 32.56 16.64 -9.51
CA ASN A 318 32.90 16.34 -10.90
C ASN A 318 31.80 15.49 -11.55
N PRO A 319 31.47 15.73 -12.83
CA PRO A 319 30.43 14.99 -13.54
C PRO A 319 30.77 13.50 -13.72
N PRO A 320 29.76 12.65 -13.96
CA PRO A 320 30.01 11.23 -14.25
C PRO A 320 30.80 11.08 -15.56
N PRO A 321 31.76 10.15 -15.64
CA PRO A 321 32.41 9.80 -16.90
C PRO A 321 31.42 9.17 -17.89
N GLU A 322 31.75 9.19 -19.18
CA GLU A 322 30.95 8.53 -20.22
C GLU A 322 30.86 7.01 -19.97
N ARG A 323 31.99 6.40 -19.61
CA ARG A 323 32.09 4.98 -19.25
C ARG A 323 31.84 4.79 -17.76
N ARG A 324 30.81 4.01 -17.41
CA ARG A 324 30.39 3.76 -16.02
C ARG A 324 31.01 2.51 -15.40
N GLU A 325 32.30 2.35 -15.60
CA GLU A 325 33.10 1.26 -15.06
C GLU A 325 34.58 1.63 -15.04
N GLY A 326 35.33 1.01 -14.14
CA GLY A 326 36.77 1.24 -13.99
C GLY A 326 37.12 2.46 -13.13
N PRO A 327 38.42 2.85 -13.09
CA PRO A 327 38.93 3.79 -12.08
C PRO A 327 38.29 5.18 -12.10
N GLU A 328 37.90 5.69 -13.27
CA GLU A 328 37.22 6.99 -13.38
C GLU A 328 35.81 6.94 -12.78
N TRP A 329 35.11 5.82 -12.96
CA TRP A 329 33.81 5.59 -12.34
C TRP A 329 33.95 5.41 -10.83
N ASP A 330 34.97 4.68 -10.38
CA ASP A 330 35.26 4.53 -8.94
C ASP A 330 35.59 5.88 -8.29
N ALA A 331 36.33 6.75 -8.99
CA ALA A 331 36.61 8.11 -8.53
C ALA A 331 35.35 8.99 -8.50
N PHE A 332 34.42 8.80 -9.44
CA PHE A 332 33.13 9.49 -9.44
C PHE A 332 32.25 9.08 -8.23
N LEU A 333 32.26 7.79 -7.87
CA LEU A 333 31.54 7.25 -6.70
C LEU A 333 32.27 7.45 -5.37
N ASP A 334 33.52 7.92 -5.39
CA ASP A 334 34.26 8.14 -4.17
C ASP A 334 33.64 9.28 -3.35
N VAL A 335 33.59 9.11 -2.03
CA VAL A 335 33.03 10.10 -1.10
C VAL A 335 33.63 11.50 -1.31
N SER A 336 34.91 11.60 -1.66
CA SER A 336 35.57 12.88 -1.89
C SER A 336 34.98 13.69 -3.04
N ASN A 337 34.32 13.03 -3.99
CA ASN A 337 33.64 13.65 -5.11
C ASN A 337 32.23 14.18 -4.76
N TRP A 338 31.72 13.99 -3.54
CA TRP A 338 30.37 14.45 -3.17
C TRP A 338 30.43 15.56 -2.13
N ALA A 339 29.50 16.52 -2.21
CA ALA A 339 29.36 17.62 -1.26
C ALA A 339 27.89 17.85 -0.92
N LEU A 340 27.61 18.25 0.31
CA LEU A 340 26.29 18.73 0.71
C LEU A 340 25.99 20.04 -0.04
N ASP A 341 24.80 20.14 -0.61
CA ASP A 341 24.35 21.33 -1.34
C ASP A 341 24.20 22.52 -0.38
N ALA A 342 24.92 23.61 -0.63
CA ALA A 342 24.76 24.85 0.15
C ALA A 342 23.37 25.47 -0.04
N GLU A 343 22.82 25.38 -1.26
CA GLU A 343 21.45 25.77 -1.58
C GLU A 343 20.66 24.54 -2.04
N GLN A 344 19.61 24.21 -1.29
CA GLN A 344 18.80 23.03 -1.59
C GLN A 344 17.95 23.26 -2.85
N SER A 345 18.18 22.42 -3.86
CA SER A 345 17.39 22.38 -5.09
C SER A 345 15.98 21.82 -4.86
N THR A 346 15.08 21.96 -5.83
CA THR A 346 13.74 21.34 -5.77
C THR A 346 13.71 19.89 -6.24
N ILE A 347 14.88 19.30 -6.53
CA ILE A 347 14.97 17.93 -7.03
C ILE A 347 15.03 16.98 -5.84
N ILE A 348 14.14 15.99 -5.87
CA ILE A 348 14.15 14.81 -4.99
C ILE A 348 14.19 13.60 -5.92
N HIS A 349 15.40 13.12 -6.18
CA HIS A 349 15.71 12.15 -7.22
C HIS A 349 14.73 10.96 -7.21
N GLY A 350 13.91 10.84 -8.27
CA GLY A 350 12.95 9.76 -8.46
C GLY A 350 11.66 9.82 -7.63
N ALA A 351 11.47 10.86 -6.80
CA ALA A 351 10.23 11.10 -6.08
C ALA A 351 9.33 12.07 -6.87
N VAL A 352 8.08 11.67 -7.10
CA VAL A 352 7.10 12.43 -7.88
C VAL A 352 5.72 12.29 -7.23
N PRO A 353 4.89 13.35 -7.15
CA PRO A 353 3.59 13.27 -6.49
C PRO A 353 2.72 12.16 -7.07
N GLY A 354 2.09 11.35 -6.19
CA GLY A 354 1.15 10.30 -6.58
C GLY A 354 1.77 9.08 -7.26
N HIS A 355 3.09 8.90 -7.14
CA HIS A 355 3.80 7.75 -7.70
C HIS A 355 4.76 7.12 -6.70
N ALA A 356 5.15 5.86 -6.96
CA ALA A 356 6.21 5.18 -6.23
C ALA A 356 7.56 5.89 -6.38
N GLN A 357 8.42 5.77 -5.35
CA GLN A 357 9.79 6.25 -5.41
C GLN A 357 10.57 5.42 -6.42
N ARG A 358 11.19 6.07 -7.42
CA ARG A 358 12.04 5.37 -8.39
C ARG A 358 13.52 5.48 -8.04
N LEU A 359 14.23 4.37 -8.14
CA LEU A 359 15.68 4.30 -8.05
C LEU A 359 16.22 3.89 -9.42
N THR A 360 17.28 4.55 -9.86
CA THR A 360 17.90 4.35 -11.19
C THR A 360 19.41 4.36 -11.06
N GLU A 361 20.13 3.67 -11.93
CA GLU A 361 21.61 3.70 -11.91
C GLU A 361 22.16 5.10 -12.21
N LEU A 362 21.38 5.94 -12.90
CA LEU A 362 21.71 7.33 -13.20
C LEU A 362 21.71 8.19 -11.94
N TRP A 363 20.60 8.14 -11.19
CA TRP A 363 20.38 9.05 -10.08
C TRP A 363 20.90 8.48 -8.76
N HIS A 364 21.02 7.15 -8.67
CA HIS A 364 21.38 6.41 -7.47
C HIS A 364 22.56 5.46 -7.72
N PRO A 365 23.71 5.97 -8.23
CA PRO A 365 24.75 5.12 -8.79
C PRO A 365 25.44 4.22 -7.75
N HIS A 366 25.55 4.66 -6.49
CA HIS A 366 26.13 3.87 -5.40
C HIS A 366 25.32 2.62 -5.03
N LEU A 367 24.06 2.50 -5.47
CA LEU A 367 23.28 1.30 -5.24
C LEU A 367 23.67 0.15 -6.17
N HIS A 368 24.39 0.41 -7.27
CA HIS A 368 24.78 -0.60 -8.27
C HIS A 368 23.63 -1.56 -8.62
N LEU A 369 22.48 -1.04 -9.05
CA LEU A 369 21.23 -1.81 -9.16
C LEU A 369 21.38 -3.11 -9.98
N ARG A 370 22.20 -3.14 -11.03
CA ARG A 370 22.51 -4.37 -11.78
C ARG A 370 23.16 -5.48 -10.94
N ARG A 371 23.96 -5.12 -9.93
CA ARG A 371 24.66 -6.04 -9.04
C ARG A 371 23.84 -6.38 -7.79
N THR A 372 22.99 -5.46 -7.33
CA THR A 372 22.32 -5.59 -6.03
C THR A 372 20.85 -5.99 -6.11
N LEU A 373 20.19 -5.86 -7.27
CA LEU A 373 18.86 -6.42 -7.49
C LEU A 373 18.95 -7.95 -7.64
N THR A 374 18.87 -8.62 -6.51
CA THR A 374 18.93 -10.08 -6.41
C THR A 374 17.65 -10.72 -6.92
N THR A 375 17.82 -11.83 -7.64
CA THR A 375 16.71 -12.66 -8.08
C THR A 375 16.25 -13.56 -6.94
N LEU A 376 14.93 -13.69 -6.76
CA LEU A 376 14.36 -14.64 -5.82
C LEU A 376 14.67 -16.09 -6.24
N PRO A 377 14.78 -17.03 -5.28
CA PRO A 377 14.80 -18.45 -5.62
C PRO A 377 13.50 -18.84 -6.34
N THR A 378 13.52 -19.94 -7.10
CA THR A 378 12.29 -20.50 -7.71
C THR A 378 11.21 -20.65 -6.64
N LEU A 379 10.02 -20.17 -6.96
CA LEU A 379 8.87 -20.24 -6.06
C LEU A 379 8.01 -21.40 -6.50
N GLN A 380 7.63 -22.22 -5.54
CA GLN A 380 6.73 -23.33 -5.77
C GLN A 380 5.29 -22.88 -5.55
N THR A 381 4.35 -23.65 -6.10
CA THR A 381 2.94 -23.48 -5.82
C THR A 381 2.69 -23.44 -4.30
N GLY A 382 2.06 -22.37 -3.85
CA GLY A 382 1.70 -22.12 -2.47
C GLY A 382 2.70 -21.32 -1.65
N ASP A 383 3.85 -20.97 -2.21
CA ASP A 383 4.83 -20.14 -1.52
C ASP A 383 4.33 -18.71 -1.35
N TYR A 384 4.67 -18.10 -0.21
CA TYR A 384 4.36 -16.71 0.10
C TYR A 384 5.65 -15.92 0.30
N ILE A 385 5.91 -14.97 -0.59
CA ILE A 385 7.04 -14.05 -0.46
C ILE A 385 6.56 -12.81 0.25
N ILE A 386 7.37 -12.33 1.17
CA ILE A 386 7.19 -11.05 1.83
C ILE A 386 8.47 -10.21 1.70
N TRP A 387 8.29 -8.89 1.57
CA TRP A 387 9.41 -7.96 1.67
C TRP A 387 8.99 -6.67 2.36
N HIS A 388 9.95 -6.09 3.06
CA HIS A 388 9.82 -4.88 3.86
C HIS A 388 9.35 -3.71 2.97
N PRO A 389 8.50 -2.80 3.47
CA PRO A 389 7.91 -1.71 2.69
C PRO A 389 8.91 -0.77 2.02
N ASP A 390 10.10 -0.60 2.59
CA ASP A 390 11.15 0.27 2.04
C ASP A 390 12.13 -0.47 1.10
N LEU A 391 11.90 -1.75 0.80
CA LEU A 391 12.76 -2.49 -0.12
C LEU A 391 12.55 -2.04 -1.57
N ALA A 392 13.65 -1.73 -2.26
CA ALA A 392 13.61 -1.45 -3.68
C ALA A 392 13.46 -2.75 -4.45
N TYR A 393 12.55 -2.77 -5.42
CA TYR A 393 12.24 -3.95 -6.20
C TYR A 393 11.98 -3.63 -7.66
N HIS A 394 12.13 -4.64 -8.51
CA HIS A 394 11.80 -4.59 -9.92
C HIS A 394 10.98 -5.83 -10.27
N ILE A 395 9.89 -5.64 -11.00
CA ILE A 395 9.10 -6.75 -11.54
C ILE A 395 9.09 -6.63 -13.07
N THR A 396 9.41 -7.72 -13.76
CA THR A 396 9.39 -7.79 -15.23
C THR A 396 8.49 -8.91 -15.72
N SER A 397 7.73 -8.63 -16.78
CA SER A 397 6.98 -9.64 -17.54
C SER A 397 7.87 -10.47 -18.48
N ASN A 398 9.11 -10.02 -18.74
CA ASN A 398 10.11 -10.74 -19.54
C ASN A 398 11.42 -10.88 -18.74
N PRO A 399 11.75 -12.07 -18.20
CA PRO A 399 12.95 -12.25 -17.38
C PRO A 399 14.26 -12.08 -18.18
N ASN A 400 14.22 -12.19 -19.52
CA ASN A 400 15.39 -12.08 -20.39
C ASN A 400 15.82 -10.64 -20.71
N THR A 401 14.95 -9.63 -20.53
CA THR A 401 15.30 -8.23 -20.85
C THR A 401 16.38 -7.63 -19.96
N MET A 402 16.64 -8.21 -18.78
CA MET A 402 17.75 -7.82 -17.90
C MET A 402 18.86 -8.87 -17.75
N ALA A 403 18.72 -10.05 -18.36
CA ALA A 403 19.73 -11.11 -18.33
C ALA A 403 20.94 -10.83 -19.23
N SER A 404 20.84 -9.84 -20.14
CA SER A 404 21.84 -9.54 -21.17
C SER A 404 23.19 -9.00 -20.68
N ARG A 405 23.45 -8.88 -19.35
CA ARG A 405 24.76 -8.46 -18.82
C ARG A 405 25.23 -9.12 -17.50
N ALA A 406 24.57 -10.17 -17.02
CA ALA A 406 25.13 -10.99 -15.93
C ALA A 406 25.90 -12.18 -16.51
N PRO A 407 27.15 -12.46 -16.11
CA PRO A 407 27.91 -13.60 -16.62
C PRO A 407 27.38 -14.88 -15.96
N THR A 408 26.24 -15.35 -16.42
CA THR A 408 25.78 -16.71 -16.13
C THR A 408 26.02 -17.51 -17.40
N PRO A 409 26.88 -18.54 -17.39
CA PRO A 409 27.05 -19.39 -18.57
C PRO A 409 25.69 -20.00 -18.91
N PRO A 410 25.27 -20.00 -20.19
CA PRO A 410 24.08 -20.74 -20.59
C PRO A 410 24.28 -22.23 -20.27
N PRO A 411 23.22 -22.94 -19.86
CA PRO A 411 23.28 -24.40 -19.75
C PRO A 411 23.66 -24.99 -21.12
N PRO A 412 24.52 -26.02 -21.17
CA PRO A 412 24.97 -26.56 -22.44
C PRO A 412 23.86 -27.39 -23.08
N GLY A 413 23.35 -26.88 -24.21
CA GLY A 413 22.81 -27.67 -25.31
C GLY A 413 21.33 -28.02 -25.24
N GLU A 414 20.50 -27.18 -25.85
CA GLU A 414 19.45 -27.65 -26.75
C GLU A 414 19.57 -26.80 -28.02
N ASN A 415 19.74 -27.47 -29.15
CA ASN A 415 19.84 -26.84 -30.46
C ASN A 415 18.47 -26.22 -30.78
N ASP A 416 18.44 -24.91 -30.91
CA ASP A 416 17.31 -24.15 -31.46
C ASP A 416 17.37 -24.29 -33.00
N ASP A 417 16.96 -25.46 -33.48
CA ASP A 417 16.64 -25.66 -34.89
C ASP A 417 15.24 -25.10 -35.12
N GLY A 418 15.19 -23.95 -35.80
CA GLY A 418 13.97 -23.20 -36.07
C GLY A 418 12.94 -24.02 -36.83
N ASP A 419 11.82 -24.28 -36.17
CA ASP A 419 10.55 -24.72 -36.77
C ASP A 419 9.38 -24.23 -35.89
N ASP A 420 9.20 -22.89 -35.82
CA ASP A 420 8.11 -22.23 -35.10
C ASP A 420 6.79 -22.23 -35.89
N ASP A 421 6.32 -23.42 -36.31
CA ASP A 421 5.02 -23.59 -36.98
C ASP A 421 4.24 -24.82 -36.49
N GLU A 422 4.40 -25.20 -35.20
CA GLU A 422 3.52 -26.17 -34.52
C GLU A 422 2.46 -25.49 -33.64
N ALA A 423 1.23 -26.02 -33.74
CA ALA A 423 0.00 -25.57 -33.07
C ALA A 423 0.15 -25.28 -31.57
N PRO A 424 -0.69 -24.40 -30.97
CA PRO A 424 -0.53 -23.98 -29.58
C PRO A 424 -0.76 -25.16 -28.63
N ILE A 425 0.33 -25.75 -28.15
CA ILE A 425 0.29 -26.61 -26.96
C ILE A 425 -0.21 -25.71 -25.83
N ASN A 426 -1.36 -26.08 -25.24
CA ASN A 426 -1.99 -25.41 -24.10
C ASN A 426 -0.96 -25.04 -23.03
N LYS A 427 -0.43 -23.80 -23.07
CA LYS A 427 0.47 -23.32 -22.02
C LYS A 427 -0.33 -23.24 -20.72
N PRO A 428 0.09 -23.92 -19.65
CA PRO A 428 -0.64 -23.91 -18.39
C PRO A 428 -0.73 -22.47 -17.85
N VAL A 429 -1.91 -22.14 -17.31
CA VAL A 429 -2.18 -20.83 -16.73
C VAL A 429 -1.40 -20.69 -15.42
N SER A 430 -0.65 -19.63 -15.29
CA SER A 430 0.12 -19.29 -14.09
C SER A 430 -0.43 -18.01 -13.46
N ILE A 431 -0.70 -18.04 -12.15
CA ILE A 431 -1.34 -16.94 -11.43
C ILE A 431 -0.52 -16.56 -10.20
N LEU A 432 -0.27 -15.26 -10.06
CA LEU A 432 0.28 -14.66 -8.86
C LEU A 432 -0.71 -13.69 -8.25
N VAL A 433 -0.89 -13.77 -6.94
CA VAL A 433 -1.78 -12.87 -6.22
C VAL A 433 -0.97 -11.92 -5.35
N TYR A 434 -1.14 -10.61 -5.57
CA TYR A 434 -0.60 -9.59 -4.67
C TYR A 434 -1.38 -9.60 -3.35
N VAL A 435 -0.69 -9.93 -2.27
CA VAL A 435 -1.25 -10.07 -0.91
C VAL A 435 -0.22 -9.50 0.08
N PRO A 436 -0.28 -8.21 0.44
CA PRO A 436 0.59 -7.67 1.48
C PRO A 436 0.20 -8.19 2.86
N ALA A 437 1.09 -8.06 3.83
CA ALA A 437 0.77 -8.25 5.24
C ALA A 437 0.56 -6.88 5.91
N ALA A 438 -0.67 -6.60 6.30
CA ALA A 438 -1.07 -5.33 6.89
C ALA A 438 -1.84 -5.57 8.21
N PRO A 439 -1.40 -4.97 9.33
CA PRO A 439 -2.08 -5.11 10.61
C PRO A 439 -3.35 -4.25 10.62
N LEU A 440 -4.27 -4.53 11.54
CA LEU A 440 -5.37 -3.61 11.80
C LEU A 440 -4.82 -2.35 12.49
N THR A 441 -5.12 -1.19 11.94
CA THR A 441 -4.86 0.14 12.51
C THR A 441 -6.10 1.00 12.28
N GLN A 442 -6.15 2.20 12.87
CA GLN A 442 -7.25 3.14 12.56
C GLN A 442 -7.31 3.49 11.06
N THR A 443 -6.16 3.83 10.46
CA THR A 443 -6.07 4.15 9.02
C THR A 443 -6.45 2.96 8.16
N ASN A 444 -5.97 1.78 8.51
CA ASN A 444 -6.25 0.54 7.78
C ASN A 444 -7.73 0.15 7.89
N ALA A 445 -8.39 0.42 9.03
CA ALA A 445 -9.84 0.23 9.17
C ALA A 445 -10.67 1.20 8.31
N LEU A 446 -10.24 2.46 8.17
CA LEU A 446 -10.88 3.43 7.27
C LEU A 446 -10.79 2.98 5.80
N TYR A 447 -9.64 2.46 5.39
CA TYR A 447 -9.50 1.83 4.07
C TYR A 447 -10.42 0.61 3.94
N LEU A 448 -10.43 -0.28 4.93
CA LEU A 448 -11.20 -1.51 4.90
C LEU A 448 -12.72 -1.24 4.78
N ALA A 449 -13.23 -0.16 5.39
CA ALA A 449 -14.61 0.27 5.21
C ALA A 449 -14.93 0.67 3.76
N ARG A 450 -14.00 1.36 3.09
CA ARG A 450 -14.13 1.69 1.65
C ARG A 450 -14.02 0.42 0.80
N GLN A 451 -13.06 -0.45 1.10
CA GLN A 451 -12.85 -1.72 0.42
C GLN A 451 -14.10 -2.61 0.49
N ARG A 452 -14.75 -2.72 1.65
CA ARG A 452 -15.99 -3.49 1.80
C ARG A 452 -17.04 -3.03 0.80
N LYS A 453 -17.21 -1.71 0.65
CA LYS A 453 -18.17 -1.13 -0.28
C LYS A 453 -17.82 -1.40 -1.73
N THR A 454 -16.53 -1.35 -2.10
CA THR A 454 -16.10 -1.67 -3.46
C THR A 454 -16.24 -3.16 -3.75
N PHE A 455 -15.87 -4.03 -2.80
CA PHE A 455 -16.12 -5.48 -2.88
C PHE A 455 -17.60 -5.80 -3.08
N GLN A 456 -18.51 -5.25 -2.27
CA GLN A 456 -19.94 -5.53 -2.42
C GLN A 456 -20.49 -5.09 -3.79
N ARG A 457 -19.93 -4.02 -4.36
CA ARG A 457 -20.32 -3.48 -5.67
C ARG A 457 -19.56 -4.09 -6.85
N GLY A 458 -18.49 -4.84 -6.62
CA GLY A 458 -17.56 -5.30 -7.65
C GLY A 458 -16.67 -4.20 -8.25
N HIS A 459 -16.59 -3.01 -7.63
CA HIS A 459 -15.74 -1.91 -8.10
C HIS A 459 -14.26 -2.18 -7.79
N PRO A 460 -13.30 -1.54 -8.48
CA PRO A 460 -11.87 -1.68 -8.16
C PRO A 460 -11.55 -1.40 -6.69
N GLY A 461 -10.40 -1.89 -6.23
CA GLY A 461 -9.87 -1.55 -4.90
C GLY A 461 -9.79 -0.03 -4.71
N PRO A 462 -10.00 0.51 -3.49
CA PRO A 462 -10.08 1.97 -3.28
C PRO A 462 -8.91 2.78 -3.83
N ASP A 463 -7.69 2.22 -3.80
CA ASP A 463 -6.47 2.87 -4.29
C ASP A 463 -6.32 2.80 -5.83
N PHE A 464 -7.16 2.01 -6.50
CA PHE A 464 -7.20 1.84 -7.96
C PHE A 464 -8.47 2.45 -8.58
N ASP A 465 -9.27 3.19 -7.80
CA ASP A 465 -10.43 3.95 -8.27
C ASP A 465 -10.32 5.42 -7.82
N SER A 466 -9.20 6.08 -8.18
CA SER A 466 -8.93 7.47 -7.78
C SER A 466 -9.99 8.48 -8.23
N THR A 467 -10.79 8.14 -9.24
CA THR A 467 -11.90 8.95 -9.76
C THR A 467 -13.25 8.62 -9.12
N GLY A 468 -13.35 7.50 -8.39
CA GLY A 468 -14.62 6.98 -7.86
C GLY A 468 -15.63 6.58 -8.94
N SER A 469 -15.18 6.41 -10.19
CA SER A 469 -16.04 6.17 -11.35
C SER A 469 -16.48 4.71 -11.46
N GLY A 470 -15.74 3.79 -10.83
CA GLY A 470 -15.94 2.35 -11.01
C GLY A 470 -15.59 1.87 -12.42
N LEU A 471 -14.77 2.61 -13.18
CA LEU A 471 -14.23 2.13 -14.46
C LEU A 471 -13.32 0.93 -14.24
N GLY A 472 -13.44 -0.11 -15.09
CA GLY A 472 -12.74 -1.39 -14.89
C GLY A 472 -13.35 -2.26 -13.78
N SER A 473 -14.62 -2.02 -13.45
CA SER A 473 -15.36 -2.76 -12.42
C SER A 473 -15.76 -4.16 -12.86
N GLU A 474 -15.67 -5.09 -11.92
CA GLU A 474 -16.14 -6.48 -12.00
C GLU A 474 -17.63 -6.61 -11.59
N ALA A 475 -18.37 -5.50 -11.49
CA ALA A 475 -19.77 -5.48 -11.08
C ALA A 475 -20.69 -6.33 -11.96
N SER A 476 -20.42 -6.37 -13.27
CA SER A 476 -21.19 -7.15 -14.24
C SER A 476 -20.71 -8.60 -14.37
N HIS A 477 -19.61 -8.97 -13.70
CA HIS A 477 -19.01 -10.28 -13.86
C HIS A 477 -19.80 -11.34 -13.08
N SER A 478 -20.25 -12.37 -13.79
CA SER A 478 -20.89 -13.54 -13.20
C SER A 478 -19.85 -14.45 -12.54
N GLY A 479 -20.16 -15.01 -11.37
CA GLY A 479 -19.26 -15.96 -10.69
C GLY A 479 -18.22 -15.29 -9.79
N ARG A 480 -18.31 -13.97 -9.57
CA ARG A 480 -17.53 -13.27 -8.56
C ARG A 480 -17.87 -13.82 -7.16
N PRO A 481 -16.89 -14.24 -6.35
CA PRO A 481 -17.14 -14.72 -4.98
C PRO A 481 -17.73 -13.62 -4.09
N GLY A 482 -18.67 -14.03 -3.22
CA GLY A 482 -19.32 -13.19 -2.23
C GLY A 482 -18.92 -13.54 -0.78
N GLU A 483 -19.73 -13.06 0.16
CA GLU A 483 -19.48 -13.28 1.60
C GLU A 483 -19.60 -14.76 1.99
N THR A 484 -20.46 -15.53 1.31
CA THR A 484 -20.63 -16.97 1.54
C THR A 484 -19.33 -17.73 1.23
N GLU A 485 -18.74 -17.49 0.07
CA GLU A 485 -17.49 -18.15 -0.34
C GLU A 485 -16.32 -17.76 0.56
N ILE A 486 -16.29 -16.50 1.03
CA ILE A 486 -15.29 -16.07 2.03
C ILE A 486 -15.47 -16.83 3.35
N ALA A 487 -16.71 -16.99 3.82
CA ALA A 487 -17.00 -17.73 5.03
C ALA A 487 -16.67 -19.23 4.90
N GLU A 488 -16.93 -19.83 3.74
CA GLU A 488 -16.58 -21.23 3.46
C GLU A 488 -15.07 -21.46 3.46
N VAL A 489 -14.29 -20.52 2.92
CA VAL A 489 -12.82 -20.65 2.84
C VAL A 489 -12.13 -20.28 4.15
N GLY A 490 -12.47 -19.12 4.71
CA GLY A 490 -11.72 -18.49 5.80
C GLY A 490 -12.45 -18.41 7.13
N GLY A 491 -13.73 -18.78 7.18
CA GLY A 491 -14.57 -18.65 8.37
C GLY A 491 -14.63 -17.22 8.91
N PRO A 492 -14.79 -17.04 10.24
CA PRO A 492 -14.82 -15.72 10.86
C PRO A 492 -13.57 -14.88 10.60
N ALA A 493 -12.38 -15.49 10.59
CA ALA A 493 -11.12 -14.78 10.34
C ALA A 493 -11.04 -14.23 8.91
N GLY A 494 -11.52 -14.99 7.92
CA GLY A 494 -11.63 -14.51 6.53
C GLY A 494 -12.60 -13.34 6.39
N LEU A 495 -13.77 -13.42 7.05
CA LEU A 495 -14.74 -12.32 7.06
C LEU A 495 -14.18 -11.07 7.76
N GLN A 496 -13.48 -11.23 8.89
CA GLN A 496 -12.80 -10.14 9.59
C GLN A 496 -11.73 -9.47 8.72
N ALA A 497 -10.87 -10.28 8.08
CA ALA A 497 -9.82 -9.77 7.20
C ALA A 497 -10.39 -8.94 6.03
N MET A 498 -11.55 -9.34 5.50
CA MET A 498 -12.27 -8.63 4.42
C MET A 498 -13.15 -7.47 4.92
N GLY A 499 -13.22 -7.21 6.23
CA GLY A 499 -14.04 -6.14 6.82
C GLY A 499 -15.54 -6.44 6.92
N LEU A 500 -15.92 -7.71 6.75
CA LEU A 500 -17.30 -8.20 6.70
C LEU A 500 -17.83 -8.65 8.06
N ALA A 501 -16.94 -8.91 9.02
CA ALA A 501 -17.29 -9.23 10.40
C ALA A 501 -16.55 -8.32 11.41
N PRO A 502 -17.14 -8.02 12.58
CA PRO A 502 -16.45 -7.32 13.66
C PRO A 502 -15.24 -8.10 14.18
N PHE A 503 -14.24 -7.36 14.66
CA PHE A 503 -13.08 -7.89 15.36
C PHE A 503 -13.43 -8.20 16.82
N ASP A 504 -12.93 -9.33 17.31
CA ASP A 504 -13.18 -9.76 18.68
C ASP A 504 -12.39 -8.89 19.67
N ILE A 505 -13.11 -8.16 20.53
CA ILE A 505 -12.52 -7.34 21.59
C ILE A 505 -12.66 -8.15 22.88
N ALA A 506 -11.53 -8.54 23.51
CA ALA A 506 -11.61 -9.08 24.86
C ALA A 506 -12.33 -8.06 25.76
N PRO A 507 -13.26 -8.47 26.65
CA PRO A 507 -13.98 -7.53 27.49
C PRO A 507 -12.96 -6.75 28.32
N THR A 508 -12.89 -5.43 28.11
CA THR A 508 -12.12 -4.53 28.96
C THR A 508 -12.61 -4.75 30.39
N PRO A 509 -11.74 -5.09 31.37
CA PRO A 509 -12.19 -5.17 32.75
C PRO A 509 -12.77 -3.80 33.11
N THR A 510 -14.07 -3.78 33.40
CA THR A 510 -14.77 -2.60 33.84
C THR A 510 -14.10 -2.12 35.12
N SER A 511 -13.45 -0.96 35.07
CA SER A 511 -13.04 -0.26 36.28
C SER A 511 -14.31 0.20 37.00
N ASN A 512 -14.91 -0.69 37.79
CA ASN A 512 -15.84 -0.28 38.83
C ASN A 512 -15.00 0.37 39.93
N SER A 513 -14.68 1.65 39.75
CA SER A 513 -14.30 2.51 40.87
C SER A 513 -15.56 2.86 41.65
N SER A 514 -15.98 1.95 42.51
CA SER A 514 -16.84 2.24 43.65
C SER A 514 -16.48 1.25 44.74
N ASN A 515 -15.34 1.48 45.38
CA ASN A 515 -15.09 1.01 46.72
C ASN A 515 -14.44 2.15 47.49
N ASP A 516 -15.30 2.90 48.18
CA ASP A 516 -14.92 3.60 49.40
C ASP A 516 -14.46 2.53 50.39
N GLY A 517 -13.16 2.51 50.69
CA GLY A 517 -12.54 1.61 51.65
C GLY A 517 -11.27 2.28 52.14
N GLU A 518 -11.25 2.56 53.43
CA GLU A 518 -10.31 3.38 54.16
C GLU A 518 -8.84 2.98 53.92
N VAL A 519 -8.00 4.00 53.82
CA VAL A 519 -6.54 3.89 53.84
C VAL A 519 -6.13 3.69 55.29
N GLU A 520 -5.60 2.51 55.61
CA GLU A 520 -4.69 2.35 56.74
C GLU A 520 -3.33 1.91 56.19
N ASP A 521 -2.35 2.76 56.50
CA ASP A 521 -0.93 2.57 56.25
C ASP A 521 -0.42 1.34 57.02
N GLU A 522 0.22 0.38 56.35
CA GLU A 522 1.22 -0.48 57.00
C GLU A 522 2.45 -0.68 56.10
N ASP A 523 3.58 -0.58 56.78
CA ASP A 523 4.92 -0.36 56.28
C ASP A 523 5.50 -1.51 55.45
N VAL A 524 6.34 -1.10 54.50
CA VAL A 524 7.23 -1.95 53.72
C VAL A 524 8.44 -2.34 54.59
N GLU A 525 8.64 -3.64 54.83
CA GLU A 525 9.97 -4.18 55.10
C GLU A 525 10.37 -5.20 54.03
N MET A 526 11.54 -4.93 53.45
CA MET A 526 12.29 -5.77 52.52
C MET A 526 13.39 -6.49 53.29
N GLU A 527 13.46 -7.81 53.17
CA GLU A 527 14.65 -8.69 53.20
C GLU A 527 14.09 -10.13 53.13
N GLY A 528 14.67 -11.15 52.50
CA GLY A 528 15.99 -11.37 51.95
C GLY A 528 16.20 -12.89 51.96
N THR A 529 16.73 -13.44 50.86
CA THR A 529 17.49 -14.71 50.77
C THR A 529 16.79 -16.08 50.98
N ALA A 530 16.69 -16.77 49.83
CA ALA A 530 17.37 -18.03 49.50
C ALA A 530 17.00 -19.39 50.15
N THR A 531 16.95 -20.38 49.24
CA THR A 531 17.43 -21.79 49.33
C THR A 531 16.41 -22.94 49.23
N GLY A 532 16.73 -23.90 48.35
CA GLY A 532 16.57 -25.35 48.54
C GLY A 532 15.19 -25.95 48.25
N SER A 533 14.91 -26.48 47.06
CA SER A 533 15.28 -27.82 46.55
C SER A 533 14.39 -28.99 47.03
N THR A 534 13.93 -29.75 46.02
CA THR A 534 13.69 -31.22 45.95
C THR A 534 12.34 -31.88 46.28
N ASN A 535 11.93 -32.67 45.25
CA ASN A 535 11.26 -33.99 45.22
C ASN A 535 9.72 -34.04 45.13
N LYS A 536 9.15 -34.53 44.00
CA LYS A 536 8.85 -35.94 43.59
C LYS A 536 7.76 -36.57 44.48
N ALA A 537 6.72 -37.28 44.04
CA ALA A 537 6.32 -37.86 42.76
C ALA A 537 4.87 -38.43 42.86
N SER A 538 4.26 -38.74 41.70
CA SER A 538 3.32 -39.87 41.43
C SER A 538 1.87 -39.76 41.99
N ALA A 539 0.80 -40.23 41.34
CA ALA A 539 0.60 -41.01 40.11
C ALA A 539 -0.89 -40.95 39.64
N THR A 540 -1.07 -41.03 38.31
CA THR A 540 -2.08 -41.78 37.51
C THR A 540 -3.58 -41.82 37.89
N ALA A 541 -4.43 -41.42 36.93
CA ALA A 541 -5.50 -42.27 36.36
C ALA A 541 -6.05 -41.67 35.03
N GLU A 542 -6.46 -42.55 34.12
CA GLU A 542 -6.68 -42.37 32.69
C GLU A 542 -8.10 -41.93 32.26
N SER A 543 -8.16 -41.44 31.01
CA SER A 543 -9.24 -41.56 30.02
C SER A 543 -10.44 -40.59 30.08
N SER A 544 -10.55 -39.70 29.09
CA SER A 544 -11.43 -39.91 27.91
C SER A 544 -11.29 -38.76 26.89
N THR A 545 -11.47 -39.12 25.63
CA THR A 545 -11.32 -38.36 24.39
C THR A 545 -12.31 -37.20 24.19
N THR A 546 -11.79 -36.01 23.90
CA THR A 546 -12.38 -35.04 22.96
C THR A 546 -11.29 -34.10 22.45
N GLU A 547 -10.88 -34.26 21.19
CA GLU A 547 -9.97 -33.33 20.52
C GLU A 547 -10.63 -31.96 20.39
N THR A 548 -10.20 -31.05 21.26
CA THR A 548 -10.50 -29.63 21.16
C THR A 548 -9.31 -28.98 20.46
N ILE A 549 -9.54 -28.39 19.29
CA ILE A 549 -8.58 -27.54 18.60
C ILE A 549 -8.27 -26.36 19.53
N GLY A 550 -7.14 -26.42 20.23
CA GLY A 550 -6.80 -25.51 21.31
C GLY A 550 -5.31 -25.21 21.34
N GLY A 551 -4.97 -24.01 20.87
CA GLY A 551 -3.63 -23.46 20.95
C GLY A 551 -3.57 -21.97 20.61
N VAL A 552 -4.66 -21.22 20.77
CA VAL A 552 -4.55 -19.76 20.91
C VAL A 552 -4.21 -19.53 22.37
N SER A 553 -2.92 -19.40 22.67
CA SER A 553 -2.46 -18.88 23.95
C SER A 553 -3.23 -17.61 24.27
N ASN A 554 -3.75 -17.47 25.50
CA ASN A 554 -4.26 -16.23 26.07
C ASN A 554 -3.13 -15.19 26.10
N ILE A 555 -2.82 -14.58 24.97
CA ILE A 555 -1.94 -13.42 24.91
C ILE A 555 -2.74 -12.25 25.50
N PRO A 556 -2.24 -11.59 26.55
CA PRO A 556 -2.90 -10.40 27.09
C PRO A 556 -3.04 -9.36 25.96
N VAL A 557 -4.28 -8.94 25.69
CA VAL A 557 -4.56 -7.89 24.71
C VAL A 557 -4.08 -6.57 25.31
N SER A 558 -3.18 -5.85 24.63
CA SER A 558 -2.75 -4.54 25.09
C SER A 558 -3.90 -3.54 25.04
N ARG A 559 -3.81 -2.46 25.83
CA ARG A 559 -4.81 -1.39 25.79
C ARG A 559 -4.92 -0.77 24.40
N ALA A 560 -3.79 -0.53 23.74
CA ALA A 560 -3.74 0.03 22.39
C ALA A 560 -4.40 -0.90 21.38
N GLU A 561 -4.14 -2.21 21.46
CA GLU A 561 -4.76 -3.21 20.59
C GLU A 561 -6.29 -3.24 20.76
N ALA A 562 -6.77 -3.29 22.01
CA ALA A 562 -8.20 -3.29 22.32
C ALA A 562 -8.89 -2.01 21.81
N GLU A 563 -8.24 -0.86 21.95
CA GLU A 563 -8.76 0.42 21.47
C GLU A 563 -8.84 0.46 19.94
N VAL A 564 -7.81 -0.04 19.24
CA VAL A 564 -7.80 -0.14 17.77
C VAL A 564 -8.92 -1.05 17.26
N ALA A 565 -9.10 -2.23 17.87
CA ALA A 565 -10.18 -3.15 17.50
C ALA A 565 -11.56 -2.52 17.74
N ARG A 566 -11.74 -1.82 18.86
CA ARG A 566 -12.96 -1.05 19.16
C ARG A 566 -13.23 0.03 18.13
N MET A 567 -12.23 0.85 17.79
CA MET A 567 -12.35 1.90 16.79
C MET A 567 -12.66 1.33 15.41
N ALA A 568 -11.98 0.24 15.01
CA ALA A 568 -12.23 -0.43 13.75
C ALA A 568 -13.68 -0.93 13.65
N ASN A 569 -14.22 -1.51 14.72
CA ASN A 569 -15.61 -1.95 14.75
C ASN A 569 -16.59 -0.78 14.61
N ILE A 570 -16.31 0.36 15.24
CA ILE A 570 -17.12 1.58 15.07
C ILE A 570 -17.06 2.10 13.63
N ILE A 571 -15.87 2.10 13.02
CA ILE A 571 -15.65 2.55 11.63
C ILE A 571 -16.40 1.64 10.64
N LEU A 572 -16.28 0.32 10.81
CA LEU A 572 -16.85 -0.66 9.89
C LEU A 572 -18.35 -0.87 10.11
N PHE A 573 -18.82 -0.81 11.35
CA PHE A 573 -20.19 -1.15 11.72
C PHE A 573 -20.84 -0.04 12.56
N PRO A 574 -20.90 1.21 12.07
CA PRO A 574 -21.38 2.35 12.86
C PRO A 574 -22.79 2.15 13.41
N ASP A 575 -23.67 1.44 12.68
CA ASP A 575 -25.05 1.15 13.12
C ASP A 575 -25.14 0.21 14.34
N ARG A 576 -24.05 -0.48 14.69
CA ARG A 576 -23.98 -1.35 15.87
C ARG A 576 -23.50 -0.62 17.13
N TYR A 577 -23.09 0.64 17.00
CA TYR A 577 -22.52 1.42 18.09
C TYR A 577 -23.27 2.75 18.22
N ASP A 578 -23.95 2.94 19.36
CA ASP A 578 -24.59 4.21 19.67
C ASP A 578 -23.51 5.30 19.82
N PHE A 579 -23.46 6.23 18.87
CA PHE A 579 -22.72 7.47 19.05
C PHE A 579 -23.45 8.31 20.10
N TYR A 580 -22.87 8.47 21.28
CA TYR A 580 -23.32 9.49 22.23
C TYR A 580 -23.02 10.88 21.66
N MET A 581 -23.85 11.34 20.73
CA MET A 581 -23.97 12.76 20.43
C MET A 581 -24.69 13.37 21.63
N GLY A 582 -23.93 13.93 22.57
CA GLY A 582 -24.47 14.73 23.66
C GLY A 582 -25.33 15.83 23.04
N THR A 583 -26.65 15.62 23.01
CA THR A 583 -27.58 16.66 22.63
C THR A 583 -27.33 17.80 23.60
N ARG A 584 -26.89 18.96 23.08
CA ARG A 584 -26.88 20.20 23.85
C ARG A 584 -28.29 20.33 24.42
N ARG A 585 -28.44 20.06 25.72
CA ARG A 585 -29.60 20.46 26.49
C ARG A 585 -29.73 21.96 26.25
N SER A 586 -30.73 22.33 25.46
CA SER A 586 -31.22 23.69 25.39
C SER A 586 -31.44 24.13 26.84
N SER A 587 -30.57 25.03 27.31
CA SER A 587 -30.75 25.69 28.60
C SER A 587 -32.10 26.39 28.52
N THR A 588 -33.10 25.83 29.20
CA THR A 588 -34.42 26.43 29.36
C THR A 588 -34.25 27.86 29.83
N ALA A 589 -34.60 28.80 28.96
CA ALA A 589 -34.62 30.22 29.26
C ALA A 589 -35.54 30.47 30.46
N THR A 590 -34.95 31.05 31.50
CA THR A 590 -35.57 31.45 32.76
C THR A 590 -36.72 32.41 32.49
N LYS A 591 -37.98 31.94 32.59
CA LYS A 591 -39.15 32.81 32.55
C LYS A 591 -39.33 33.46 33.93
N ARG A 592 -38.99 34.75 34.00
CA ARG A 592 -39.29 35.65 35.13
C ARG A 592 -40.79 35.63 35.46
N LYS A 593 -41.10 35.32 36.72
CA LYS A 593 -42.43 35.39 37.33
C LYS A 593 -42.75 36.87 37.61
N ARG A 594 -43.82 37.41 37.03
CA ARG A 594 -44.50 38.62 37.54
C ARG A 594 -45.94 38.26 37.88
N SER A 595 -46.29 38.61 39.10
CA SER A 595 -47.56 38.44 39.79
C SER A 595 -48.68 39.27 39.18
N SER A 596 -49.90 38.74 39.18
CA SER A 596 -51.11 39.55 39.26
C SER A 596 -52.22 38.73 39.92
N ASP A 597 -52.54 39.12 41.15
CA ASP A 597 -53.74 38.73 41.90
C ASP A 597 -55.01 39.38 41.31
N VAL A 598 -56.16 38.84 41.75
CA VAL A 598 -57.54 39.40 41.69
C VAL A 598 -58.27 39.07 40.37
N LYS A 599 -59.13 38.03 40.30
CA LYS A 599 -60.49 37.77 40.89
C LYS A 599 -61.66 38.20 39.97
N ASP A 600 -62.63 37.28 39.87
CA ASP A 600 -64.07 37.44 39.63
C ASP A 600 -64.47 37.99 38.23
N GLU A 601 -65.54 37.61 37.52
CA GLU A 601 -66.76 36.82 37.77
C GLU A 601 -67.51 36.61 36.42
N GLU A 602 -68.37 35.58 36.36
CA GLU A 602 -69.65 35.45 35.61
C GLU A 602 -69.75 35.51 34.05
N LYS A 603 -70.30 34.44 33.42
CA LYS A 603 -71.64 34.31 32.73
C LYS A 603 -71.85 35.22 31.49
N GLU A 604 -72.57 34.91 30.41
CA GLU A 604 -73.56 33.91 29.99
C GLU A 604 -73.80 34.14 28.46
N LYS A 605 -74.31 33.12 27.74
CA LYS A 605 -75.24 33.16 26.56
C LYS A 605 -74.87 34.05 25.33
N GLY A 606 -75.09 33.69 24.07
CA GLY A 606 -75.87 32.65 23.41
C GLY A 606 -76.44 33.19 22.07
N LYS A 607 -76.51 32.29 21.06
CA LYS A 607 -77.46 32.22 19.92
C LYS A 607 -77.34 33.08 18.63
N ARG A 608 -77.25 32.31 17.52
CA ARG A 608 -78.07 32.32 16.26
C ARG A 608 -77.76 33.43 15.22
N LYS A 609 -77.83 33.23 13.89
CA LYS A 609 -78.58 32.27 13.02
C LYS A 609 -78.13 32.40 11.53
N GLU A 610 -78.22 31.30 10.76
CA GLU A 610 -78.73 31.11 9.35
C GLU A 610 -78.14 31.97 8.18
N THR A 611 -77.89 31.53 6.93
CA THR A 611 -78.52 30.52 6.01
C THR A 611 -77.55 30.03 4.89
N SER A 612 -77.84 28.83 4.35
CA SER A 612 -77.30 28.04 3.20
C SER A 612 -77.58 28.66 1.79
N PRO A 613 -77.32 28.06 0.57
CA PRO A 613 -77.00 26.65 0.24
C PRO A 613 -76.06 26.28 -0.97
N SER A 614 -75.75 24.97 -1.03
CA SER A 614 -75.61 24.02 -2.18
C SER A 614 -74.34 23.89 -3.07
N LEU A 615 -73.97 22.60 -3.23
CA LEU A 615 -72.90 21.82 -3.93
C LEU A 615 -72.92 21.89 -5.50
N PRO A 616 -71.95 21.33 -6.30
CA PRO A 616 -71.26 20.03 -6.12
C PRO A 616 -69.81 19.78 -6.68
N ALA A 617 -69.33 18.58 -6.33
CA ALA A 617 -68.21 17.71 -6.77
C ALA A 617 -67.36 18.04 -8.04
N ARG A 618 -66.04 17.72 -8.02
CA ARG A 618 -65.39 16.49 -8.61
C ARG A 618 -63.84 16.62 -8.76
N ALA A 619 -63.14 15.50 -8.56
CA ALA A 619 -61.90 15.01 -9.20
C ALA A 619 -60.52 15.73 -9.09
N SER A 620 -59.57 14.96 -8.54
CA SER A 620 -58.21 14.66 -9.05
C SER A 620 -57.35 15.76 -9.67
N ASN A 621 -56.27 16.17 -8.97
CA ASN A 621 -55.14 16.88 -9.58
C ASN A 621 -53.93 15.97 -9.78
N LYS A 622 -53.58 15.81 -11.06
CA LYS A 622 -52.33 15.27 -11.58
C LYS A 622 -51.19 16.25 -11.33
N VAL A 623 -50.01 15.68 -11.14
CA VAL A 623 -48.69 16.30 -11.23
C VAL A 623 -48.52 16.98 -12.60
N VAL A 624 -48.04 18.22 -12.60
CA VAL A 624 -47.57 18.93 -13.81
C VAL A 624 -46.12 19.34 -13.62
N THR A 625 -45.30 18.86 -14.53
CA THR A 625 -43.87 19.12 -14.77
C THR A 625 -43.68 20.51 -15.38
N VAL A 626 -42.66 21.27 -14.94
CA VAL A 626 -42.28 22.57 -15.51
C VAL A 626 -41.06 22.41 -16.43
N PRO A 627 -41.01 23.00 -17.65
CA PRO A 627 -39.92 22.82 -18.59
C PRO A 627 -38.78 23.86 -18.42
N VAL A 628 -37.61 23.43 -18.88
CA VAL A 628 -36.31 24.10 -18.93
C VAL A 628 -36.29 25.16 -20.02
N GLN A 629 -36.11 26.44 -19.66
CA GLN A 629 -35.70 27.49 -20.60
C GLN A 629 -35.13 28.72 -19.89
N VAL A 630 -34.07 28.55 -19.08
CA VAL A 630 -33.19 29.65 -18.66
C VAL A 630 -31.77 29.09 -18.50
N LYS A 631 -31.08 28.85 -19.62
CA LYS A 631 -29.63 28.59 -19.58
C LYS A 631 -28.86 28.92 -20.86
N GLN A 632 -29.50 29.40 -21.92
CA GLN A 632 -28.83 29.72 -23.18
C GLN A 632 -28.58 31.22 -23.43
N GLU A 633 -28.98 32.10 -22.50
CA GLU A 633 -28.80 33.56 -22.66
C GLU A 633 -27.67 34.16 -21.79
N GLN A 634 -27.09 33.37 -20.86
CA GLN A 634 -25.95 33.81 -20.06
C GLN A 634 -24.59 33.37 -20.65
N GLU A 635 -24.53 32.31 -21.46
CA GLU A 635 -23.29 31.87 -22.12
C GLU A 635 -22.92 32.74 -23.33
N LYS A 636 -23.91 33.30 -24.06
CA LYS A 636 -23.64 34.18 -25.22
C LYS A 636 -23.08 35.56 -24.88
N ARG A 637 -23.28 36.07 -23.65
CA ARG A 637 -22.72 37.37 -23.23
C ARG A 637 -21.29 37.26 -22.68
N ALA A 638 -20.86 36.08 -22.26
CA ALA A 638 -19.49 35.86 -21.78
C ALA A 638 -18.48 35.75 -22.95
N ASP A 639 -18.91 35.20 -24.09
CA ASP A 639 -18.05 35.01 -25.27
C ASP A 639 -17.79 36.32 -26.04
N GLU A 640 -18.73 37.28 -26.06
CA GLU A 640 -18.52 38.59 -26.71
C GLU A 640 -17.63 39.53 -25.89
N GLU A 641 -17.53 39.35 -24.56
CA GLU A 641 -16.68 40.18 -23.69
C GLU A 641 -15.23 39.67 -23.63
N MET A 642 -15.00 38.38 -23.94
CA MET A 642 -13.66 37.80 -24.07
C MET A 642 -12.95 38.18 -25.39
N ALA A 643 -13.70 38.59 -26.41
CA ALA A 643 -13.18 38.98 -27.73
C ALA A 643 -12.67 40.43 -27.84
N ARG A 644 -12.72 41.25 -26.77
CA ARG A 644 -12.31 42.67 -26.79
C ARG A 644 -11.11 43.04 -25.90
N ARG A 645 -10.36 42.07 -25.36
CA ARG A 645 -9.13 42.36 -24.60
C ARG A 645 -7.89 42.27 -25.49
N PRO A 646 -7.07 43.33 -25.63
CA PRO A 646 -5.82 43.24 -26.37
C PRO A 646 -4.80 42.40 -25.58
N SER A 647 -4.07 41.55 -26.29
CA SER A 647 -3.09 40.61 -25.74
C SER A 647 -1.86 41.32 -25.19
N GLN A 648 -1.53 41.07 -23.92
CA GLN A 648 -0.30 41.55 -23.26
C GLN A 648 1.00 40.95 -23.83
N GLN A 649 0.92 40.03 -24.80
CA GLN A 649 2.09 39.48 -25.49
C GLN A 649 2.66 40.39 -26.60
N GLY A 650 1.91 41.39 -27.08
CA GLY A 650 2.40 42.32 -28.11
C GLY A 650 3.28 43.47 -27.59
N GLN A 651 3.37 43.66 -26.27
CA GLN A 651 4.12 44.76 -25.65
C GLN A 651 5.54 44.37 -25.19
N GLN A 652 5.78 43.10 -24.83
CA GLN A 652 7.11 42.62 -24.44
C GLN A 652 8.07 42.42 -25.63
N GLU A 653 7.56 42.26 -26.85
CA GLU A 653 8.41 42.09 -28.03
C GLU A 653 8.91 43.43 -28.62
N LYS A 654 8.24 44.55 -28.29
CA LYS A 654 8.71 45.91 -28.64
C LYS A 654 9.79 46.44 -27.69
N GLU A 655 9.81 46.02 -26.42
CA GLU A 655 10.87 46.40 -25.47
C GLU A 655 12.17 45.61 -25.67
N ARG A 656 12.09 44.37 -26.17
CA ARG A 656 13.28 43.56 -26.51
C ARG A 656 14.03 44.01 -27.77
N LYS A 657 13.42 44.79 -28.66
CA LYS A 657 14.08 45.38 -29.85
C LYS A 657 14.66 46.77 -29.62
N ALA A 658 14.41 47.41 -28.48
CA ALA A 658 14.98 48.71 -28.12
C ALA A 658 16.26 48.63 -27.25
N SER A 659 16.62 47.45 -26.75
CA SER A 659 17.84 47.23 -25.95
C SER A 659 19.02 46.62 -26.73
N ARG A 660 18.90 46.56 -28.08
CA ARG A 660 19.93 46.01 -28.97
C ARG A 660 20.22 46.90 -30.19
N ALA A 661 20.00 48.20 -30.04
CA ALA A 661 20.46 49.26 -30.95
C ALA A 661 21.45 50.16 -30.22
#